data_AF-A0A3S0HXB6-F1
#
_entry.id   AF-A0A3S0HXB6-F1
#
_cell.length_a   1.000
_cell.length_b   1.000
_cell.length_c   1.000
_cell.angle_alpha   90.00
_cell.angle_beta   90.00
_cell.angle_gamma   90.00
#
_symmetry.space_group_name_H-M   'P 1'
#
loop_
_entity.id
_entity.type
_entity.pdbx_description
1 polymer ?
#
loop_
_entity_poly.entity_id
_entity_poly.type
_entity_poly.pdbx_seq_one_letter_code
_entity_poly.pdbx_strand_id
1 'polypeptide(L)'
;MTTVAEALQIVVGFYRSGRLDDASALSARILEVDPRNAHALHLMGLVERRRGDREKAAALIREALQHAPDMADACCNLAAILTDQGQVDAAAAAQRRALVIDPAMEAAHHGVGALLASRGGPRDWATAAVAFRRVLRLNPERADTHHDLGIALRQDGAVDQAMLCQCRAIALRPEFAAPQMNLGNLLLELGRLDESLVCFRRSLLLEPDRGTALYNQGNAQHAAGLPEAAVDSYARAAKGGVHLALTRLADVLIGLGRDGEAERALRLALTTADSDVPGAIDMLSALLVRQGRFAESRRFFADYRAPAQGDPNIYRIECLTAVAESWLAEGAVDRAVEVLANVHGHGSRFFTVKSIAGLRQVLARQGKRLDRPSNPDPSQPRVCSSTLATHGRFAHNALEYVLLRLYTETFGYRLETPDWVGGYYFDLDDPKPSGGLKPFHFARRILNDLVTGKRNDPRPDVDILSPLFLFEHREEWRERVQSWLRPRPEWLPHVEPAMQALRDRGNTVIALHIRRGDFVWFRYTITETVWYVDWLKALWPTLDRPVLYIATDDPAIITDFAEFAPLSLADVAEPWQGLEFLQDFHVLMHADVLGVSAQSGFSQLAALLNPNARLFVEPDAAAKRIQPYSPWTRSPDPAIP
;
A
#
# COMPACT_ATOMS: atom_id res chain seq x y z
N MET A 1 -6.65 6.90 -62.76
CA MET A 1 -6.78 5.74 -61.86
C MET A 1 -6.11 6.12 -60.56
N THR A 2 -6.83 6.13 -59.44
CA THR A 2 -6.23 6.32 -58.12
C THR A 2 -5.41 5.08 -57.79
N THR A 3 -4.14 5.25 -57.44
CA THR A 3 -3.28 4.13 -57.04
C THR A 3 -3.70 3.61 -55.66
N VAL A 4 -3.31 2.37 -55.30
CA VAL A 4 -3.56 1.82 -53.96
C VAL A 4 -2.95 2.73 -52.88
N ALA A 5 -1.77 3.30 -53.12
CA ALA A 5 -1.12 4.24 -52.20
C ALA A 5 -1.92 5.54 -51.99
N GLU A 6 -2.46 6.13 -53.06
CA GLU A 6 -3.33 7.31 -52.97
C GLU A 6 -4.65 6.96 -52.27
N ALA A 7 -5.22 5.79 -52.54
CA ALA A 7 -6.43 5.32 -51.87
C ALA A 7 -6.21 5.14 -50.36
N LEU A 8 -5.07 4.58 -49.94
CA LEU A 8 -4.70 4.46 -48.52
C LEU A 8 -4.58 5.83 -47.83
N GLN A 9 -4.02 6.85 -48.48
CA GLN A 9 -3.97 8.21 -47.93
C GLN A 9 -5.37 8.82 -47.75
N ILE A 10 -6.28 8.54 -48.68
CA ILE A 10 -7.69 8.97 -48.57
C ILE A 10 -8.37 8.26 -47.40
N VAL A 11 -8.14 6.94 -47.21
CA VAL A 11 -8.65 6.19 -46.05
C VAL A 11 -8.17 6.84 -44.75
N VAL A 12 -6.89 7.19 -44.64
CA VAL A 12 -6.34 7.89 -43.46
C VAL A 12 -7.04 9.23 -43.23
N GLY A 13 -7.32 10.00 -44.29
CA GLY A 13 -8.08 11.25 -44.22
C GLY A 13 -9.51 11.06 -43.69
N PHE A 14 -10.23 10.05 -44.20
CA PHE A 14 -11.56 9.69 -43.70
C PHE A 14 -11.53 9.25 -42.23
N TYR A 15 -10.56 8.40 -41.86
CA TYR A 15 -10.38 7.99 -40.48
C TYR A 15 -10.13 9.17 -39.54
N ARG A 16 -9.23 10.08 -39.91
CA ARG A 16 -8.89 11.27 -39.10
C ARG A 16 -10.07 12.23 -38.93
N SER A 17 -10.92 12.36 -39.94
CA SER A 17 -12.13 13.20 -39.92
C SER A 17 -13.36 12.53 -39.30
N GLY A 18 -13.24 11.29 -38.80
CA GLY A 18 -14.34 10.55 -38.18
C GLY A 18 -15.34 9.95 -39.16
N ARG A 19 -15.06 10.01 -40.47
CA ARG A 19 -15.86 9.38 -41.53
C ARG A 19 -15.56 7.89 -41.61
N LEU A 20 -15.94 7.14 -40.57
CA LEU A 20 -15.57 5.74 -40.39
C LEU A 20 -16.16 4.82 -41.48
N ASP A 21 -17.38 5.11 -41.94
CA ASP A 21 -18.03 4.31 -42.99
C ASP A 21 -17.32 4.46 -44.34
N ASP A 22 -16.89 5.67 -44.69
CA ASP A 22 -16.12 5.91 -45.92
C ASP A 22 -14.72 5.29 -45.84
N ALA A 23 -14.06 5.39 -44.67
CA ALA A 23 -12.77 4.74 -44.44
C ALA A 23 -12.89 3.21 -44.57
N SER A 24 -13.96 2.63 -44.00
CA SER A 24 -14.25 1.20 -44.08
C SER A 24 -14.54 0.76 -45.51
N ALA A 25 -15.43 1.45 -46.22
CA ALA A 25 -15.81 1.12 -47.59
C ALA A 25 -14.62 1.19 -48.56
N LEU A 26 -13.77 2.22 -48.44
CA LEU A 26 -12.61 2.35 -49.29
C LEU A 26 -11.52 1.33 -48.93
N SER A 27 -11.34 1.00 -47.65
CA SER A 27 -10.44 -0.09 -47.23
C SER A 27 -10.90 -1.45 -47.78
N ALA A 28 -12.21 -1.72 -47.77
CA ALA A 28 -12.78 -2.96 -48.32
C ALA A 28 -12.52 -3.08 -49.83
N ARG A 29 -12.68 -1.98 -50.59
CA ARG A 29 -12.36 -1.95 -52.02
C ARG A 29 -10.88 -2.18 -52.32
N ILE A 30 -9.98 -1.73 -51.44
CA ILE A 30 -8.55 -2.05 -51.57
C ILE A 30 -8.33 -3.54 -51.35
N LEU A 31 -8.99 -4.13 -50.34
CA LEU A 31 -8.88 -5.56 -50.02
C LEU A 31 -9.56 -6.47 -51.05
N GLU A 32 -10.56 -5.99 -51.79
CA GLU A 32 -11.13 -6.71 -52.94
C GLU A 32 -10.11 -6.89 -54.07
N VAL A 33 -9.24 -5.90 -54.26
CA VAL A 33 -8.19 -5.91 -55.31
C VAL A 33 -6.92 -6.59 -54.83
N ASP A 34 -6.54 -6.36 -53.56
CA ASP A 34 -5.37 -6.94 -52.91
C ASP A 34 -5.75 -7.42 -51.49
N PRO A 35 -6.21 -8.68 -51.34
CA PRO A 35 -6.64 -9.23 -50.06
C PRO A 35 -5.54 -9.27 -48.99
N ARG A 36 -4.26 -9.21 -49.39
CA ARG A 36 -3.11 -9.28 -48.48
C ARG A 36 -2.53 -7.90 -48.16
N ASN A 37 -3.23 -6.82 -48.53
CA ASN A 37 -2.76 -5.46 -48.31
C ASN A 37 -2.71 -5.13 -46.81
N ALA A 38 -1.52 -5.24 -46.22
CA ALA A 38 -1.32 -5.07 -44.78
C ALA A 38 -1.74 -3.67 -44.26
N HIS A 39 -1.54 -2.62 -45.06
CA HIS A 39 -1.97 -1.26 -44.68
C HIS A 39 -3.50 -1.10 -44.67
N ALA A 40 -4.21 -1.67 -45.65
CA ALA A 40 -5.67 -1.62 -45.67
C ALA A 40 -6.28 -2.47 -44.54
N LEU A 41 -5.71 -3.66 -44.25
CA LEU A 41 -6.09 -4.48 -43.09
C LEU A 41 -5.88 -3.72 -41.76
N HIS A 42 -4.72 -3.07 -41.61
CA HIS A 42 -4.41 -2.25 -40.42
C HIS A 42 -5.40 -1.08 -40.25
N LEU A 43 -5.68 -0.32 -41.32
CA LEU A 43 -6.62 0.80 -41.28
C LEU A 43 -8.05 0.33 -41.00
N MET A 44 -8.49 -0.79 -41.58
CA MET A 44 -9.77 -1.41 -41.26
C MET A 44 -9.85 -1.78 -39.78
N GLY A 45 -8.78 -2.36 -39.22
CA GLY A 45 -8.70 -2.66 -37.79
C GLY A 45 -8.83 -1.42 -36.91
N LEU A 46 -8.24 -0.29 -37.30
CA LEU A 46 -8.41 0.99 -36.59
C LEU A 46 -9.84 1.53 -36.64
N VAL A 47 -10.53 1.35 -37.76
CA VAL A 47 -11.94 1.72 -37.91
C VAL A 47 -12.80 0.88 -36.97
N GLU A 48 -12.63 -0.44 -36.95
CA GLU A 48 -13.41 -1.33 -36.08
C GLU A 48 -13.14 -1.05 -34.60
N ARG A 49 -11.89 -0.71 -34.22
CA ARG A 49 -11.56 -0.27 -32.87
C ARG A 49 -12.38 0.96 -32.47
N ARG A 50 -12.50 1.96 -33.35
CA ARG A 50 -13.31 3.17 -33.08
C ARG A 50 -14.81 2.88 -33.02
N ARG A 51 -15.30 1.86 -33.73
CA ARG A 51 -16.68 1.37 -33.62
C ARG A 51 -16.93 0.55 -32.34
N GLY A 52 -15.87 0.19 -31.62
CA GLY A 52 -15.94 -0.55 -30.36
C GLY A 52 -15.74 -2.07 -30.51
N ASP A 53 -15.60 -2.58 -31.74
CA ASP A 53 -15.34 -4.01 -32.00
C ASP A 53 -13.85 -4.32 -31.86
N ARG A 54 -13.42 -4.47 -30.60
CA ARG A 54 -12.01 -4.71 -30.23
C ARG A 54 -11.51 -6.07 -30.73
N GLU A 55 -12.37 -7.09 -30.79
CA GLU A 55 -11.99 -8.43 -31.23
C GLU A 55 -11.67 -8.44 -32.72
N LYS A 56 -12.59 -7.91 -33.53
CA LYS A 56 -12.38 -7.78 -34.99
C LYS A 56 -11.20 -6.87 -35.31
N ALA A 57 -11.05 -5.77 -34.57
CA ALA A 57 -9.90 -4.89 -34.71
C ALA A 57 -8.57 -5.63 -34.48
N ALA A 58 -8.47 -6.41 -33.39
CA ALA A 58 -7.26 -7.19 -33.10
C ALA A 58 -7.00 -8.26 -34.16
N ALA A 59 -8.04 -8.94 -34.67
CA ALA A 59 -7.92 -9.94 -35.72
C ALA A 59 -7.34 -9.35 -37.02
N LEU A 60 -7.92 -8.24 -37.50
CA LEU A 60 -7.48 -7.54 -38.71
C LEU A 60 -6.02 -7.04 -38.61
N ILE A 61 -5.63 -6.51 -37.45
CA ILE A 61 -4.25 -6.03 -37.26
C ILE A 61 -3.27 -7.21 -37.11
N ARG A 62 -3.66 -8.33 -36.52
CA ARG A 62 -2.83 -9.56 -36.52
C ARG A 62 -2.62 -10.10 -37.92
N GLU A 63 -3.66 -10.09 -38.76
CA GLU A 63 -3.57 -10.50 -40.17
C GLU A 63 -2.65 -9.55 -40.96
N ALA A 64 -2.77 -8.24 -40.75
CA ALA A 64 -1.82 -7.26 -41.30
C ALA A 64 -0.37 -7.60 -40.94
N LEU A 65 -0.10 -7.94 -39.68
CA LEU A 65 1.23 -8.31 -39.17
C LEU A 65 1.72 -9.69 -39.63
N GLN A 66 0.85 -10.57 -40.12
CA GLN A 66 1.25 -11.80 -40.80
C GLN A 66 1.79 -11.52 -42.21
N HIS A 67 1.21 -10.54 -42.89
CA HIS A 67 1.62 -10.14 -44.25
C HIS A 67 2.79 -9.15 -44.26
N ALA A 68 2.87 -8.26 -43.27
CA ALA A 68 3.98 -7.31 -43.09
C ALA A 68 4.45 -7.28 -41.62
N PRO A 69 5.41 -8.15 -41.25
CA PRO A 69 5.88 -8.29 -39.86
C PRO A 69 6.59 -7.07 -39.26
N ASP A 70 7.05 -6.15 -40.09
CA ASP A 70 7.87 -4.96 -39.80
C ASP A 70 7.04 -3.66 -39.71
N MET A 71 5.72 -3.76 -39.54
CA MET A 71 4.86 -2.60 -39.31
C MET A 71 4.84 -2.20 -37.82
N ALA A 72 5.71 -1.27 -37.42
CA ALA A 72 5.79 -0.76 -36.05
C ALA A 72 4.46 -0.14 -35.56
N ASP A 73 3.78 0.65 -36.42
CA ASP A 73 2.46 1.23 -36.14
C ASP A 73 1.36 0.19 -35.91
N ALA A 74 1.39 -0.92 -36.64
CA ALA A 74 0.46 -2.02 -36.45
C ALA A 74 0.73 -2.74 -35.12
N CYS A 75 2.00 -2.94 -34.75
CA CYS A 75 2.38 -3.49 -33.45
C CYS A 75 1.90 -2.60 -32.29
N CYS A 76 2.10 -1.28 -32.38
CA CYS A 76 1.63 -0.32 -31.35
C CYS A 76 0.10 -0.31 -31.23
N ASN A 77 -0.60 -0.27 -32.35
CA ASN A 77 -2.06 -0.24 -32.34
C ASN A 77 -2.67 -1.55 -31.85
N LEU A 78 -2.05 -2.69 -32.18
CA LEU A 78 -2.40 -3.99 -31.59
C LEU A 78 -2.20 -3.97 -30.07
N ALA A 79 -1.06 -3.47 -29.60
CA ALA A 79 -0.79 -3.37 -28.16
C ALA A 79 -1.85 -2.54 -27.42
N ALA A 80 -2.27 -1.41 -28.00
CA ALA A 80 -3.33 -0.58 -27.41
C ALA A 80 -4.67 -1.35 -27.32
N ILE A 81 -5.05 -2.10 -28.36
CA ILE A 81 -6.28 -2.92 -28.34
C ILE A 81 -6.18 -4.05 -27.30
N LEU A 82 -5.03 -4.71 -27.22
CA LEU A 82 -4.79 -5.78 -26.23
C LEU A 82 -4.84 -5.23 -24.81
N THR A 83 -4.37 -4.00 -24.59
CA THR A 83 -4.50 -3.29 -23.31
C THR A 83 -5.97 -3.03 -22.99
N ASP A 84 -6.76 -2.55 -23.95
CA ASP A 84 -8.21 -2.32 -23.80
C ASP A 84 -8.96 -3.63 -23.51
N GLN A 85 -8.40 -4.80 -23.87
CA GLN A 85 -8.91 -6.14 -23.59
C GLN A 85 -8.37 -6.77 -22.30
N GLY A 86 -7.49 -6.09 -21.55
CA GLY A 86 -6.84 -6.62 -20.35
C GLY A 86 -5.74 -7.65 -20.61
N GLN A 87 -5.32 -7.87 -21.86
CA GLN A 87 -4.25 -8.80 -22.24
C GLN A 87 -2.87 -8.14 -22.11
N VAL A 88 -2.48 -7.83 -20.86
CA VAL A 88 -1.30 -7.00 -20.54
C VAL A 88 0.01 -7.59 -21.08
N ASP A 89 0.25 -8.89 -20.93
CA ASP A 89 1.50 -9.51 -21.39
C ASP A 89 1.62 -9.52 -22.92
N ALA A 90 0.51 -9.77 -23.61
CA ALA A 90 0.47 -9.70 -25.07
C ALA A 90 0.67 -8.26 -25.57
N ALA A 91 0.08 -7.28 -24.88
CA ALA A 91 0.30 -5.87 -25.16
C ALA A 91 1.77 -5.46 -25.00
N ALA A 92 2.41 -5.91 -23.92
CA ALA A 92 3.83 -5.64 -23.67
C ALA A 92 4.73 -6.27 -24.74
N ALA A 93 4.44 -7.50 -25.18
CA ALA A 93 5.18 -8.14 -26.26
C ALA A 93 5.03 -7.39 -27.59
N ALA A 94 3.82 -6.93 -27.92
CA ALA A 94 3.57 -6.12 -29.10
C ALA A 94 4.30 -4.77 -29.07
N GLN A 95 4.35 -4.09 -27.91
CA GLN A 95 5.15 -2.87 -27.75
C GLN A 95 6.65 -3.09 -27.93
N ARG A 96 7.20 -4.17 -27.35
CA ARG A 96 8.62 -4.51 -27.53
C ARG A 96 8.95 -4.79 -28.99
N ARG A 97 8.06 -5.47 -29.72
CA ARG A 97 8.22 -5.70 -31.15
C ARG A 97 8.23 -4.38 -31.94
N ALA A 98 7.34 -3.44 -31.61
CA ALA A 98 7.36 -2.11 -32.22
C ALA A 98 8.71 -1.40 -32.00
N LEU A 99 9.27 -1.48 -30.79
CA LEU A 99 10.58 -0.89 -30.46
C LEU A 99 11.78 -1.60 -31.10
N VAL A 100 11.67 -2.89 -31.41
CA VAL A 100 12.70 -3.61 -32.19
C VAL A 100 12.70 -3.13 -33.63
N ILE A 101 11.52 -2.86 -34.20
CA ILE A 101 11.36 -2.39 -35.57
C ILE A 101 11.76 -0.92 -35.69
N ASP A 102 11.25 -0.07 -34.80
CA ASP A 102 11.56 1.36 -34.72
C ASP A 102 11.92 1.75 -33.27
N PRO A 103 13.24 1.79 -32.94
CA PRO A 103 13.71 2.18 -31.61
C PRO A 103 13.40 3.63 -31.21
N ALA A 104 13.10 4.50 -32.18
CA ALA A 104 12.76 5.90 -31.96
C ALA A 104 11.24 6.13 -31.89
N MET A 105 10.43 5.07 -31.97
CA MET A 105 8.99 5.18 -31.98
C MET A 105 8.43 5.70 -30.64
N GLU A 106 8.03 6.97 -30.65
CA GLU A 106 7.54 7.68 -29.48
C GLU A 106 6.30 7.00 -28.85
N ALA A 107 5.33 6.61 -29.69
CA ALA A 107 4.11 5.95 -29.23
C ALA A 107 4.37 4.61 -28.55
N ALA A 108 5.42 3.89 -28.98
CA ALA A 108 5.80 2.62 -28.38
C ALA A 108 6.42 2.81 -26.99
N HIS A 109 7.33 3.76 -26.84
CA HIS A 109 7.89 4.13 -25.53
C HIS A 109 6.80 4.59 -24.55
N HIS A 110 5.86 5.42 -25.02
CA HIS A 110 4.72 5.85 -24.20
C HIS A 110 3.85 4.66 -23.78
N GLY A 111 3.55 3.75 -24.71
CA GLY A 111 2.75 2.57 -24.43
C GLY A 111 3.39 1.60 -23.44
N VAL A 112 4.72 1.42 -23.51
CA VAL A 112 5.47 0.67 -22.48
C VAL A 112 5.36 1.36 -21.12
N GLY A 113 5.58 2.68 -21.07
CA GLY A 113 5.45 3.45 -19.82
C GLY A 113 4.06 3.32 -19.20
N ALA A 114 3.01 3.45 -20.00
CA ALA A 114 1.62 3.33 -19.54
C ALA A 114 1.27 1.91 -19.06
N LEU A 115 1.77 0.87 -19.74
CA LEU A 115 1.58 -0.53 -19.33
C LEU A 115 2.30 -0.85 -18.01
N LEU A 116 3.50 -0.34 -17.82
CA LEU A 116 4.25 -0.51 -16.56
C LEU A 116 3.56 0.26 -15.42
N ALA A 117 3.12 1.49 -15.70
CA ALA A 117 2.36 2.30 -14.76
C ALA A 117 1.04 1.62 -14.35
N SER A 118 0.31 1.01 -15.29
CA SER A 118 -0.94 0.31 -14.97
C SER A 118 -0.70 -1.01 -14.22
N ARG A 119 0.39 -1.72 -14.52
CA ARG A 119 0.79 -2.94 -13.80
C ARG A 119 1.16 -2.65 -12.35
N GLY A 120 1.86 -1.54 -12.12
CA GLY A 120 2.23 -1.02 -10.81
C GLY A 120 3.28 -1.85 -10.05
N GLY A 121 3.96 -1.17 -9.12
CA GLY A 121 4.99 -1.74 -8.25
C GLY A 121 6.29 -0.91 -8.33
N PRO A 122 7.14 -0.90 -7.28
CA PRO A 122 8.29 0.01 -7.21
C PRO A 122 9.22 -0.04 -8.43
N ARG A 123 9.51 -1.25 -8.95
CA ARG A 123 10.36 -1.42 -10.14
C ARG A 123 9.69 -0.92 -11.42
N ASP A 124 8.38 -1.13 -11.54
CA ASP A 124 7.61 -0.77 -12.73
C ASP A 124 7.44 0.76 -12.81
N TRP A 125 7.26 1.45 -11.69
CA TRP A 125 7.19 2.93 -11.64
C TRP A 125 8.49 3.60 -12.08
N ALA A 126 9.64 3.16 -11.54
CA ALA A 126 10.95 3.67 -11.94
C ALA A 126 11.20 3.43 -13.45
N THR A 127 10.87 2.24 -13.94
CA THR A 127 11.03 1.89 -15.36
C THR A 127 10.07 2.69 -16.26
N ALA A 128 8.83 2.91 -15.82
CA ALA A 128 7.86 3.75 -16.51
C ALA A 128 8.37 5.20 -16.63
N ALA A 129 8.94 5.76 -15.56
CA ALA A 129 9.53 7.10 -15.60
C ALA A 129 10.68 7.20 -16.63
N VAL A 130 11.51 6.17 -16.76
CA VAL A 130 12.55 6.11 -17.80
C VAL A 130 11.95 6.11 -19.21
N ALA A 131 10.89 5.33 -19.43
CA ALA A 131 10.18 5.28 -20.71
C ALA A 131 9.56 6.64 -21.08
N PHE A 132 8.86 7.30 -20.14
CA PHE A 132 8.30 8.64 -20.38
C PHE A 132 9.39 9.71 -20.60
N ARG A 133 10.52 9.66 -19.89
CA ARG A 133 11.67 10.53 -20.18
C ARG A 133 12.25 10.29 -21.57
N ARG A 134 12.14 9.08 -22.13
CA ARG A 134 12.54 8.81 -23.52
C ARG A 134 11.58 9.49 -24.50
N VAL A 135 10.27 9.42 -24.26
CA VAL A 135 9.25 10.15 -25.04
C VAL A 135 9.53 11.65 -25.03
N LEU A 136 9.77 12.24 -23.86
CA LEU A 136 10.03 13.69 -23.74
C LEU A 136 11.36 14.14 -24.37
N ARG A 137 12.33 13.25 -24.55
CA ARG A 137 13.55 13.55 -25.33
C ARG A 137 13.28 13.60 -26.82
N LEU A 138 12.31 12.82 -27.31
CA LEU A 138 11.88 12.83 -28.71
C LEU A 138 10.95 14.01 -28.98
N ASN A 139 10.04 14.31 -28.04
CA ASN A 139 9.07 15.39 -28.14
C ASN A 139 8.83 16.07 -26.78
N PRO A 140 9.48 17.21 -26.52
CA PRO A 140 9.41 17.90 -25.22
C PRO A 140 8.06 18.56 -24.89
N GLU A 141 7.19 18.79 -25.87
CA GLU A 141 5.95 19.59 -25.73
C GLU A 141 4.69 18.76 -25.48
N ARG A 142 4.86 17.47 -25.14
CA ARG A 142 3.74 16.57 -24.83
C ARG A 142 3.22 16.72 -23.41
N ALA A 143 2.13 17.48 -23.27
CA ALA A 143 1.45 17.70 -21.99
C ALA A 143 1.01 16.41 -21.30
N ASP A 144 0.51 15.43 -22.06
CA ASP A 144 0.08 14.11 -21.57
C ASP A 144 1.25 13.29 -21.03
N THR A 145 2.39 13.29 -21.72
CA THR A 145 3.59 12.58 -21.24
C THR A 145 4.18 13.24 -19.99
N HIS A 146 4.18 14.58 -19.88
CA HIS A 146 4.54 15.25 -18.63
C HIS A 146 3.60 14.86 -17.49
N HIS A 147 2.29 14.76 -17.75
CA HIS A 147 1.32 14.31 -16.76
C HIS A 147 1.60 12.87 -16.27
N ASP A 148 1.81 11.93 -17.20
CA ASP A 148 2.05 10.52 -16.90
C ASP A 148 3.42 10.29 -16.23
N LEU A 149 4.45 11.03 -16.65
CA LEU A 149 5.74 11.07 -15.95
C LEU A 149 5.56 11.57 -14.52
N GLY A 150 4.77 12.62 -14.31
CA GLY A 150 4.46 13.12 -12.97
C GLY A 150 3.77 12.08 -12.09
N ILE A 151 2.86 11.27 -12.64
CA ILE A 151 2.23 10.16 -11.91
C ILE A 151 3.28 9.11 -11.54
N ALA A 152 4.10 8.67 -12.49
CA ALA A 152 5.14 7.66 -12.25
C ALA A 152 6.16 8.14 -11.19
N LEU A 153 6.61 9.39 -11.27
CA LEU A 153 7.55 9.98 -10.32
C LEU A 153 6.96 10.10 -8.91
N ARG A 154 5.67 10.44 -8.79
CA ARG A 154 4.99 10.45 -7.49
C ARG A 154 5.01 9.07 -6.84
N GLN A 155 4.70 8.02 -7.62
CA GLN A 155 4.69 6.64 -7.14
C GLN A 155 6.10 6.10 -6.82
N ASP A 156 7.12 6.62 -7.50
CA ASP A 156 8.54 6.38 -7.20
C ASP A 156 9.05 7.21 -5.99
N GLY A 157 8.21 8.09 -5.41
CA GLY A 157 8.55 8.93 -4.28
C GLY A 157 9.25 10.26 -4.63
N ALA A 158 9.53 10.51 -5.91
CA ALA A 158 10.12 11.75 -6.44
C ALA A 158 9.07 12.88 -6.56
N VAL A 159 8.40 13.22 -5.46
CA VAL A 159 7.27 14.17 -5.37
C VAL A 159 7.62 15.55 -5.95
N ASP A 160 8.81 16.08 -5.67
CA ASP A 160 9.21 17.41 -6.16
C ASP A 160 9.34 17.44 -7.70
N GLN A 161 9.92 16.38 -8.28
CA GLN A 161 9.99 16.24 -9.74
C GLN A 161 8.60 15.99 -10.34
N ALA A 162 7.73 15.25 -9.64
CA ALA A 162 6.35 15.04 -10.06
C ALA A 162 5.57 16.36 -10.17
N MET A 163 5.74 17.26 -9.20
CA MET A 163 5.11 18.60 -9.24
C MET A 163 5.56 19.41 -10.45
N LEU A 164 6.86 19.44 -10.75
CA LEU A 164 7.38 20.15 -11.92
C LEU A 164 6.77 19.61 -13.23
N CYS A 165 6.62 18.28 -13.33
CA CYS A 165 5.99 17.65 -14.48
C CYS A 165 4.50 18.04 -14.61
N GLN A 166 3.74 18.04 -13.52
CA GLN A 166 2.33 18.49 -13.56
C GLN A 166 2.23 19.98 -13.94
N CYS A 167 3.08 20.85 -13.39
CA CYS A 167 3.12 22.27 -13.78
C CYS A 167 3.45 22.45 -15.27
N ARG A 168 4.36 21.64 -15.82
CA ARG A 168 4.68 21.69 -17.25
C ARG A 168 3.52 21.22 -18.12
N ALA A 169 2.81 20.15 -17.72
CA ALA A 169 1.60 19.70 -18.40
C ALA A 169 0.51 20.80 -18.42
N ILE A 170 0.29 21.48 -17.29
CA ILE A 170 -0.64 22.62 -17.18
C ILE A 170 -0.23 23.77 -18.11
N ALA A 171 1.06 24.11 -18.15
CA ALA A 171 1.54 25.22 -18.99
C ALA A 171 1.40 24.92 -20.49
N LEU A 172 1.61 23.67 -20.89
CA LEU A 172 1.49 23.23 -22.29
C LEU A 172 0.03 23.09 -22.74
N ARG A 173 -0.88 22.72 -21.82
CA ARG A 173 -2.31 22.55 -22.09
C ARG A 173 -3.18 23.00 -20.90
N PRO A 174 -3.50 24.30 -20.80
CA PRO A 174 -4.24 24.87 -19.65
C PRO A 174 -5.63 24.28 -19.42
N GLU A 175 -6.29 23.81 -20.47
CA GLU A 175 -7.60 23.15 -20.44
C GLU A 175 -7.54 21.68 -20.00
N PHE A 176 -6.34 21.13 -19.78
CA PHE A 176 -6.16 19.77 -19.28
C PHE A 176 -6.41 19.71 -17.77
N ALA A 177 -7.60 19.27 -17.36
CA ALA A 177 -8.00 19.26 -15.95
C ALA A 177 -7.20 18.28 -15.07
N ALA A 178 -6.81 17.11 -15.61
CA ALA A 178 -6.19 16.05 -14.81
C ALA A 178 -4.86 16.46 -14.14
N PRO A 179 -3.94 17.19 -14.80
CA PRO A 179 -2.77 17.77 -14.15
C PRO A 179 -3.08 18.71 -12.97
N GLN A 180 -4.15 19.51 -13.02
CA GLN A 180 -4.55 20.38 -11.89
C GLN A 180 -4.93 19.52 -10.68
N MET A 181 -5.76 18.50 -10.87
CA MET A 181 -6.13 17.58 -9.80
C MET A 181 -4.91 16.87 -9.21
N ASN A 182 -3.99 16.37 -10.04
CA ASN A 182 -2.79 15.67 -9.56
C ASN A 182 -1.79 16.60 -8.87
N LEU A 183 -1.65 17.86 -9.33
CA LEU A 183 -0.89 18.87 -8.60
C LEU A 183 -1.52 19.17 -7.24
N GLY A 184 -2.85 19.26 -7.17
CA GLY A 184 -3.60 19.40 -5.91
C GLY A 184 -3.31 18.27 -4.93
N ASN A 185 -3.29 17.02 -5.39
CA ASN A 185 -2.93 15.85 -4.57
C ASN A 185 -1.48 15.91 -4.06
N LEU A 186 -0.52 16.29 -4.91
CA LEU A 186 0.88 16.46 -4.51
C LEU A 186 1.05 17.56 -3.46
N LEU A 187 0.35 18.70 -3.63
CA LEU A 187 0.36 19.80 -2.67
C LEU A 187 -0.27 19.39 -1.33
N LEU A 188 -1.33 18.58 -1.36
CA LEU A 188 -1.96 18.02 -0.16
C LEU A 188 -0.98 17.13 0.62
N GLU A 189 -0.24 16.26 -0.07
CA GLU A 189 0.80 15.40 0.54
C GLU A 189 1.93 16.21 1.20
N LEU A 190 2.23 17.40 0.69
CA LEU A 190 3.22 18.32 1.26
C LEU A 190 2.64 19.22 2.38
N GLY A 191 1.34 19.13 2.65
CA GLY A 191 0.63 19.97 3.62
C GLY A 191 0.38 21.41 3.13
N ARG A 192 0.47 21.67 1.82
CA ARG A 192 0.19 22.98 1.18
C ARG A 192 -1.30 23.07 0.83
N LEU A 193 -2.13 23.13 1.87
CA LEU A 193 -3.58 22.95 1.79
C LEU A 193 -4.29 24.02 0.94
N ASP A 194 -3.95 25.30 1.11
CA ASP A 194 -4.60 26.38 0.35
C ASP A 194 -4.35 26.28 -1.15
N GLU A 195 -3.10 25.98 -1.54
CA GLU A 195 -2.71 25.80 -2.94
C GLU A 195 -3.33 24.54 -3.54
N SER A 196 -3.44 23.47 -2.74
CA SER A 196 -4.15 22.25 -3.12
C SER A 196 -5.62 22.54 -3.46
N LEU A 197 -6.32 23.28 -2.59
CA LEU A 197 -7.71 23.69 -2.83
C LEU A 197 -7.88 24.59 -4.06
N VAL A 198 -6.92 25.47 -4.35
CA VAL A 198 -6.92 26.25 -5.60
C VAL A 198 -6.86 25.33 -6.82
N CYS A 199 -5.99 24.32 -6.80
CA CYS A 199 -5.84 23.37 -7.91
C CYS A 199 -7.11 22.54 -8.13
N PHE A 200 -7.75 22.05 -7.07
CA PHE A 200 -9.02 21.31 -7.20
C PHE A 200 -10.15 22.19 -7.73
N ARG A 201 -10.27 23.45 -7.26
CA ARG A 201 -11.25 24.40 -7.81
C ARG A 201 -11.03 24.64 -9.31
N ARG A 202 -9.78 24.76 -9.76
CA ARG A 202 -9.45 24.91 -11.19
C ARG A 202 -9.81 23.66 -11.98
N SER A 203 -9.50 22.47 -11.46
CA SER A 203 -9.89 21.20 -12.10
C SER A 203 -11.41 21.10 -12.24
N LEU A 204 -12.17 21.48 -11.20
CA LEU A 204 -13.64 21.44 -11.20
C LEU A 204 -14.26 22.58 -12.02
N LEU A 205 -13.55 23.67 -12.28
CA LEU A 205 -14.02 24.67 -13.25
C LEU A 205 -14.00 24.12 -14.68
N LEU A 206 -12.99 23.30 -15.00
CA LEU A 206 -12.85 22.64 -16.30
C LEU A 206 -13.79 21.43 -16.44
N GLU A 207 -13.94 20.64 -15.37
CA GLU A 207 -14.78 19.43 -15.32
C GLU A 207 -15.62 19.40 -14.02
N PRO A 208 -16.79 20.07 -13.96
CA PRO A 208 -17.55 20.30 -12.72
C PRO A 208 -18.05 19.07 -11.96
N ASP A 209 -18.38 18.00 -12.69
CA ASP A 209 -18.96 16.78 -12.14
C ASP A 209 -17.97 15.61 -12.08
N ARG A 210 -16.67 15.90 -12.19
CA ARG A 210 -15.63 14.89 -12.05
C ARG A 210 -15.57 14.40 -10.60
N GLY A 211 -16.27 13.29 -10.31
CA GLY A 211 -16.38 12.73 -8.96
C GLY A 211 -15.05 12.51 -8.24
N THR A 212 -13.99 12.14 -8.96
CA THR A 212 -12.64 11.97 -8.38
C THR A 212 -12.01 13.30 -7.92
N ALA A 213 -12.26 14.40 -8.62
CA ALA A 213 -11.81 15.72 -8.19
C ALA A 213 -12.62 16.23 -6.98
N LEU A 214 -13.92 15.96 -6.93
CA LEU A 214 -14.76 16.26 -5.76
C LEU A 214 -14.31 15.46 -4.53
N TYR A 215 -14.02 14.17 -4.67
CA TYR A 215 -13.48 13.33 -3.61
C TYR A 215 -12.16 13.89 -3.06
N ASN A 216 -11.21 14.23 -3.96
CA ASN A 216 -9.92 14.78 -3.57
C ASN A 216 -10.03 16.18 -2.94
N GLN A 217 -10.96 17.01 -3.43
CA GLN A 217 -11.28 18.28 -2.78
C GLN A 217 -11.82 18.07 -1.37
N GLY A 218 -12.70 17.09 -1.17
CA GLY A 218 -13.20 16.71 0.16
C GLY A 218 -12.06 16.31 1.11
N ASN A 219 -11.08 15.54 0.63
CA ASN A 219 -9.89 15.19 1.42
C ASN A 219 -9.10 16.44 1.84
N ALA A 220 -8.88 17.38 0.91
CA ALA A 220 -8.18 18.62 1.21
C ALA A 220 -8.97 19.55 2.14
N GLN A 221 -10.30 19.64 1.99
CA GLN A 221 -11.17 20.41 2.88
C GLN A 221 -11.18 19.83 4.29
N HIS A 222 -11.24 18.50 4.42
CA HIS A 222 -11.16 17.84 5.72
C HIS A 222 -9.82 18.14 6.41
N ALA A 223 -8.71 18.00 5.68
CA ALA A 223 -7.38 18.34 6.18
C ALA A 223 -7.20 19.83 6.52
N ALA A 224 -7.93 20.72 5.83
CA ALA A 224 -7.95 22.16 6.10
C ALA A 224 -8.88 22.56 7.26
N GLY A 225 -9.55 21.60 7.92
CA GLY A 225 -10.49 21.90 9.00
C GLY A 225 -11.78 22.56 8.50
N LEU A 226 -12.22 22.24 7.29
CA LEU A 226 -13.46 22.73 6.66
C LEU A 226 -14.49 21.59 6.54
N PRO A 227 -15.01 21.05 7.67
CA PRO A 227 -15.77 19.80 7.66
C PRO A 227 -17.09 19.89 6.89
N GLU A 228 -17.83 20.99 6.96
CA GLU A 228 -19.10 21.14 6.21
C GLU A 228 -18.86 21.19 4.69
N ALA A 229 -17.78 21.82 4.25
CA ALA A 229 -17.41 21.83 2.84
C ALA A 229 -16.99 20.42 2.38
N ALA A 230 -16.27 19.68 3.23
CA ALA A 230 -15.90 18.30 2.95
C ALA A 230 -17.13 17.39 2.83
N VAL A 231 -18.13 17.55 3.71
CA VAL A 231 -19.42 16.85 3.65
C VAL A 231 -20.10 17.05 2.31
N ASP A 232 -20.22 18.30 1.82
CA ASP A 232 -20.79 18.58 0.49
C ASP A 232 -20.00 17.90 -0.63
N SER A 233 -18.68 18.08 -0.65
CA SER A 233 -17.82 17.49 -1.68
C SER A 233 -17.92 15.97 -1.73
N TYR A 234 -17.89 15.28 -0.58
CA TYR A 234 -18.03 13.82 -0.54
C TYR A 234 -19.43 13.35 -0.91
N ALA A 235 -20.48 14.03 -0.47
CA ALA A 235 -21.86 13.69 -0.84
C ALA A 235 -22.07 13.81 -2.35
N ARG A 236 -21.54 14.87 -2.97
CA ARG A 236 -21.57 15.06 -4.43
C ARG A 236 -20.71 14.02 -5.16
N ALA A 237 -19.53 13.69 -4.64
CA ALA A 237 -18.69 12.63 -5.20
C ALA A 237 -19.38 11.26 -5.18
N ALA A 238 -20.00 10.89 -4.05
CA ALA A 238 -20.78 9.66 -3.91
C ALA A 238 -21.97 9.61 -4.88
N LYS A 239 -22.70 10.73 -5.03
CA LYS A 239 -23.79 10.87 -6.00
C LYS A 239 -23.31 10.74 -7.45
N GLY A 240 -22.08 11.19 -7.73
CA GLY A 240 -21.40 11.06 -9.02
C GLY A 240 -20.76 9.69 -9.28
N GLY A 241 -21.01 8.68 -8.44
CA GLY A 241 -20.53 7.31 -8.62
C GLY A 241 -19.22 6.97 -7.92
N VAL A 242 -18.62 7.90 -7.16
CA VAL A 242 -17.42 7.61 -6.36
C VAL A 242 -17.86 7.12 -4.98
N HIS A 243 -18.30 5.87 -4.89
CA HIS A 243 -18.90 5.30 -3.67
C HIS A 243 -17.91 5.12 -2.51
N LEU A 244 -16.60 5.08 -2.78
CA LEU A 244 -15.54 5.23 -1.76
C LEU A 244 -15.64 6.53 -0.96
N ALA A 245 -16.38 7.54 -1.44
CA ALA A 245 -16.65 8.77 -0.70
C ALA A 245 -17.59 8.58 0.49
N LEU A 246 -18.38 7.49 0.55
CA LEU A 246 -19.36 7.27 1.61
C LEU A 246 -18.71 7.06 2.98
N THR A 247 -17.61 6.32 3.06
CA THR A 247 -16.86 6.12 4.31
C THR A 247 -16.16 7.41 4.75
N ARG A 248 -15.61 8.19 3.81
CA ARG A 248 -15.04 9.52 4.10
C ARG A 248 -16.09 10.52 4.57
N LEU A 249 -17.28 10.50 3.98
CA LEU A 249 -18.42 11.29 4.42
C LEU A 249 -18.82 10.92 5.86
N ALA A 250 -18.95 9.61 6.14
CA ALA A 250 -19.29 9.13 7.48
C ALA A 250 -18.24 9.55 8.53
N ASP A 251 -16.96 9.54 8.18
CA ASP A 251 -15.85 9.92 9.07
C ASP A 251 -15.99 11.38 9.54
N VAL A 252 -16.18 12.30 8.58
CA VAL A 252 -16.39 13.72 8.89
C VAL A 252 -17.68 13.93 9.69
N LEU A 253 -18.75 13.21 9.37
CA LEU A 253 -20.02 13.29 10.10
C LEU A 253 -19.89 12.80 11.55
N ILE A 254 -19.12 11.74 11.81
CA ILE A 254 -18.80 11.28 13.18
C ILE A 254 -18.04 12.37 13.93
N GLY A 255 -17.04 13.00 13.29
CA GLY A 255 -16.29 14.10 13.87
C GLY A 255 -17.16 15.32 14.21
N LEU A 256 -18.22 15.57 13.44
CA LEU A 256 -19.22 16.61 13.69
C LEU A 256 -20.29 16.20 14.73
N GLY A 257 -20.27 14.97 15.24
CA GLY A 257 -21.31 14.42 16.13
C GLY A 257 -22.64 14.13 15.44
N ARG A 258 -22.67 14.09 14.10
CA ARG A 258 -23.85 13.80 13.27
C ARG A 258 -24.01 12.30 13.05
N ASP A 259 -23.99 11.53 14.14
CA ASP A 259 -23.94 10.07 14.17
C ASP A 259 -25.04 9.40 13.34
N GLY A 260 -26.27 9.92 13.36
CA GLY A 260 -27.38 9.37 12.60
C GLY A 260 -27.22 9.52 11.08
N GLU A 261 -26.53 10.56 10.62
CA GLU A 261 -26.18 10.72 9.21
C GLU A 261 -25.01 9.83 8.81
N ALA A 262 -24.01 9.71 9.69
CA ALA A 262 -22.88 8.80 9.48
C ALA A 262 -23.36 7.34 9.37
N GLU A 263 -24.23 6.89 10.27
CA GLU A 263 -24.80 5.54 10.23
C GLU A 263 -25.54 5.28 8.91
N ARG A 264 -26.31 6.24 8.39
CA ARG A 264 -26.96 6.13 7.08
C ARG A 264 -25.97 5.98 5.94
N ALA A 265 -24.91 6.81 5.92
CA ALA A 265 -23.87 6.74 4.90
C ALA A 265 -23.13 5.38 4.92
N LEU A 266 -22.80 4.88 6.12
CA LEU A 266 -22.14 3.58 6.30
C LEU A 266 -23.02 2.42 5.84
N ARG A 267 -24.30 2.42 6.24
CA ARG A 267 -25.26 1.39 5.78
C ARG A 267 -25.46 1.42 4.27
N LEU A 268 -25.45 2.59 3.65
CA LEU A 268 -25.49 2.72 2.20
C LEU A 268 -24.21 2.16 1.56
N ALA A 269 -23.03 2.41 2.14
CA ALA A 269 -21.78 1.84 1.64
C ALA A 269 -21.85 0.30 1.64
N LEU A 270 -22.30 -0.32 2.74
CA LEU A 270 -22.46 -1.78 2.83
C LEU A 270 -23.33 -2.39 1.72
N THR A 271 -24.25 -1.64 1.12
CA THR A 271 -25.13 -2.13 0.06
C THR A 271 -24.76 -1.66 -1.35
N THR A 272 -23.69 -0.88 -1.50
CA THR A 272 -23.32 -0.24 -2.77
C THR A 272 -22.06 -0.90 -3.34
N ALA A 273 -22.13 -1.31 -4.61
CA ALA A 273 -20.98 -1.83 -5.35
C ALA A 273 -19.85 -0.80 -5.42
N ASP A 274 -18.60 -1.27 -5.46
CA ASP A 274 -17.38 -0.45 -5.55
C ASP A 274 -17.19 0.57 -4.40
N SER A 275 -17.87 0.37 -3.27
CA SER A 275 -17.65 1.10 -2.04
C SER A 275 -16.60 0.41 -1.14
N ASP A 276 -16.13 1.14 -0.11
CA ASP A 276 -15.23 0.60 0.91
C ASP A 276 -16.04 -0.15 1.98
N VAL A 277 -16.47 -1.36 1.64
CA VAL A 277 -17.27 -2.21 2.54
C VAL A 277 -16.52 -2.58 3.82
N PRO A 278 -15.23 -2.99 3.78
CA PRO A 278 -14.46 -3.24 5.00
C PRO A 278 -14.40 -2.00 5.91
N GLY A 279 -14.06 -0.82 5.37
CA GLY A 279 -14.07 0.42 6.14
C GLY A 279 -15.44 0.78 6.70
N ALA A 280 -16.52 0.47 5.97
CA ALA A 280 -17.88 0.70 6.44
C ALA A 280 -18.28 -0.22 7.61
N ILE A 281 -17.93 -1.51 7.56
CA ILE A 281 -18.12 -2.47 8.67
C ILE A 281 -17.41 -1.96 9.92
N ASP A 282 -16.16 -1.59 9.73
CA ASP A 282 -15.24 -1.12 10.75
C ASP A 282 -15.76 0.11 11.50
N MET A 283 -16.16 1.14 10.76
CA MET A 283 -16.67 2.38 11.31
C MET A 283 -18.06 2.21 11.93
N LEU A 284 -18.93 1.41 11.31
CA LEU A 284 -20.27 1.15 11.85
C LEU A 284 -20.19 0.35 13.16
N SER A 285 -19.33 -0.66 13.23
CA SER A 285 -19.09 -1.41 14.46
C SER A 285 -18.59 -0.50 15.58
N ALA A 286 -17.56 0.32 15.30
CA ALA A 286 -17.02 1.26 16.28
C ALA A 286 -18.08 2.26 16.76
N LEU A 287 -18.92 2.78 15.86
CA LEU A 287 -20.01 3.70 16.18
C LEU A 287 -21.05 3.04 17.11
N LEU A 288 -21.49 1.80 16.80
CA LEU A 288 -22.45 1.06 17.62
C LEU A 288 -21.87 0.72 19.00
N VAL A 289 -20.60 0.30 19.06
CA VAL A 289 -19.88 0.02 20.31
C VAL A 289 -19.77 1.28 21.17
N ARG A 290 -19.41 2.42 20.59
CA ARG A 290 -19.33 3.72 21.29
C ARG A 290 -20.68 4.14 21.89
N GLN A 291 -21.78 3.81 21.22
CA GLN A 291 -23.14 4.08 21.70
C GLN A 291 -23.69 3.00 22.66
N GLY A 292 -22.90 1.99 23.03
CA GLY A 292 -23.34 0.88 23.88
C GLY A 292 -24.33 -0.09 23.22
N ARG A 293 -24.50 -0.01 21.89
CA ARG A 293 -25.42 -0.85 21.09
C ARG A 293 -24.79 -2.21 20.75
N PHE A 294 -24.23 -2.90 21.74
CA PHE A 294 -23.45 -4.14 21.58
C PHE A 294 -24.27 -5.27 20.94
N ALA A 295 -25.46 -5.55 21.48
CA ALA A 295 -26.33 -6.62 20.98
C ALA A 295 -26.75 -6.40 19.52
N GLU A 296 -26.99 -5.13 19.15
CA GLU A 296 -27.31 -4.77 17.77
C GLU A 296 -26.11 -4.99 16.84
N SER A 297 -24.92 -4.52 17.22
CA SER A 297 -23.68 -4.74 16.46
C SER A 297 -23.49 -6.23 16.17
N ARG A 298 -23.57 -7.06 17.22
CA ARG A 298 -23.40 -8.51 17.08
C ARG A 298 -24.42 -9.14 16.15
N ARG A 299 -25.70 -8.81 16.31
CA ARG A 299 -26.78 -9.33 15.45
C ARG A 299 -26.59 -8.89 14.00
N PHE A 300 -26.34 -7.60 13.79
CA PHE A 300 -26.21 -7.02 12.46
C PHE A 300 -25.06 -7.68 11.67
N PHE A 301 -23.86 -7.79 12.26
CA PHE A 301 -22.71 -8.36 11.56
C PHE A 301 -22.75 -9.90 11.49
N ALA A 302 -23.44 -10.59 12.40
CA ALA A 302 -23.70 -12.03 12.24
C ALA A 302 -24.61 -12.33 11.03
N ASP A 303 -25.59 -11.45 10.78
CA ASP A 303 -26.59 -11.61 9.72
C ASP A 303 -26.18 -10.96 8.39
N TYR A 304 -25.20 -10.05 8.40
CA TYR A 304 -24.76 -9.32 7.20
C TYR A 304 -24.28 -10.28 6.09
N ARG A 305 -24.77 -10.04 4.88
CA ARG A 305 -24.36 -10.74 3.65
C ARG A 305 -24.11 -9.69 2.58
N ALA A 306 -22.93 -9.73 1.97
CA ALA A 306 -22.51 -8.76 0.97
C ALA A 306 -23.40 -8.83 -0.27
N PRO A 307 -24.06 -7.74 -0.67
CA PRO A 307 -24.75 -7.69 -1.95
C PRO A 307 -23.71 -7.53 -3.07
N ALA A 308 -23.80 -8.36 -4.11
CA ALA A 308 -23.16 -8.15 -5.42
C ALA A 308 -21.72 -8.65 -5.68
N GLN A 309 -21.11 -9.55 -4.88
CA GLN A 309 -19.79 -10.15 -5.24
C GLN A 309 -19.76 -11.68 -5.35
N GLY A 310 -20.92 -12.34 -5.48
CA GLY A 310 -21.03 -13.78 -5.76
C GLY A 310 -20.74 -14.70 -4.56
N ASP A 311 -19.87 -14.31 -3.63
CA ASP A 311 -19.64 -15.00 -2.36
C ASP A 311 -20.33 -14.27 -1.19
N PRO A 312 -21.37 -14.87 -0.56
CA PRO A 312 -22.04 -14.28 0.59
C PRO A 312 -21.12 -14.14 1.84
N ASN A 313 -19.95 -14.77 1.85
CA ASN A 313 -18.98 -14.75 2.95
C ASN A 313 -17.75 -13.88 2.69
N ILE A 314 -17.71 -13.09 1.61
CA ILE A 314 -16.54 -12.31 1.22
C ILE A 314 -15.99 -11.37 2.31
N TYR A 315 -16.85 -10.85 3.19
CA TYR A 315 -16.46 -9.99 4.33
C TYR A 315 -16.68 -10.64 5.71
N ARG A 316 -16.69 -11.99 5.75
CA ARG A 316 -16.96 -12.73 6.97
C ARG A 316 -15.91 -12.45 8.06
N ILE A 317 -14.66 -12.25 7.68
CA ILE A 317 -13.55 -11.96 8.61
C ILE A 317 -13.80 -10.62 9.31
N GLU A 318 -14.11 -9.58 8.57
CA GLU A 318 -14.41 -8.23 9.04
C GLU A 318 -15.63 -8.26 9.98
N CYS A 319 -16.69 -8.95 9.58
CA CYS A 319 -17.91 -9.08 10.39
C CYS A 319 -17.66 -9.81 11.72
N LEU A 320 -16.94 -10.93 11.71
CA LEU A 320 -16.61 -11.67 12.93
C LEU A 320 -15.65 -10.89 13.83
N THR A 321 -14.77 -10.09 13.23
CA THR A 321 -13.90 -9.16 13.97
C THR A 321 -14.74 -8.10 14.69
N ALA A 322 -15.71 -7.48 14.01
CA ALA A 322 -16.64 -6.52 14.59
C ALA A 322 -17.47 -7.13 15.75
N VAL A 323 -17.94 -8.37 15.61
CA VAL A 323 -18.62 -9.12 16.69
C VAL A 323 -17.70 -9.30 17.89
N ALA A 324 -16.46 -9.70 17.68
CA ALA A 324 -15.49 -9.93 18.75
C ALA A 324 -15.11 -8.64 19.48
N GLU A 325 -14.94 -7.53 18.77
CA GLU A 325 -14.70 -6.20 19.37
C GLU A 325 -15.85 -5.78 20.28
N SER A 326 -17.10 -6.06 19.87
CA SER A 326 -18.26 -5.81 20.73
C SER A 326 -18.20 -6.62 22.03
N TRP A 327 -17.73 -7.87 22.01
CA TRP A 327 -17.51 -8.66 23.23
C TRP A 327 -16.36 -8.13 24.07
N LEU A 328 -15.25 -7.72 23.44
CA LEU A 328 -14.10 -7.14 24.12
C LEU A 328 -14.45 -5.83 24.86
N ALA A 329 -15.31 -5.00 24.24
CA ALA A 329 -15.82 -3.77 24.82
C ALA A 329 -16.74 -4.02 26.03
N GLU A 330 -17.52 -5.11 26.00
CA GLU A 330 -18.35 -5.57 27.11
C GLU A 330 -17.54 -6.31 28.21
N GLY A 331 -16.25 -6.55 27.98
CA GLY A 331 -15.36 -7.25 28.92
C GLY A 331 -15.40 -8.78 28.81
N ALA A 332 -16.17 -9.35 27.89
CA ALA A 332 -16.31 -10.80 27.68
C ALA A 332 -15.17 -11.36 26.80
N VAL A 333 -13.94 -11.37 27.33
CA VAL A 333 -12.73 -11.73 26.57
C VAL A 333 -12.76 -13.15 26.02
N ASP A 334 -13.22 -14.14 26.79
CA ASP A 334 -13.29 -15.53 26.32
C ASP A 334 -14.24 -15.71 25.14
N ARG A 335 -15.36 -14.97 25.12
CA ARG A 335 -16.30 -14.96 24.00
C ARG A 335 -15.68 -14.34 22.74
N ALA A 336 -14.91 -13.27 22.91
CA ALA A 336 -14.19 -12.68 21.78
C ALA A 336 -13.18 -13.66 21.19
N VAL A 337 -12.40 -14.35 22.04
CA VAL A 337 -11.43 -15.37 21.59
C VAL A 337 -12.13 -16.54 20.89
N GLU A 338 -13.25 -17.02 21.42
CA GLU A 338 -14.07 -18.09 20.81
C GLU A 338 -14.55 -17.72 19.39
N VAL A 339 -15.04 -16.49 19.20
CA VAL A 339 -15.46 -15.98 17.88
C VAL A 339 -14.27 -15.94 16.91
N LEU A 340 -13.11 -15.44 17.37
CA LEU A 340 -11.92 -15.25 16.53
C LEU A 340 -11.16 -16.55 16.22
N ALA A 341 -11.30 -17.58 17.05
CA ALA A 341 -10.66 -18.90 16.85
C ALA A 341 -11.13 -19.57 15.54
N ASN A 342 -12.35 -19.28 15.10
CA ASN A 342 -12.93 -19.85 13.88
C ASN A 342 -12.61 -19.05 12.61
N VAL A 343 -11.79 -18.00 12.71
CA VAL A 343 -11.47 -17.09 11.61
C VAL A 343 -10.09 -17.40 11.07
N HIS A 344 -10.03 -17.75 9.78
CA HIS A 344 -8.79 -17.97 9.05
C HIS A 344 -8.62 -16.83 8.04
N GLY A 345 -7.66 -15.93 8.28
CA GLY A 345 -7.48 -14.74 7.44
C GLY A 345 -6.27 -13.90 7.82
N HIS A 346 -5.92 -12.95 6.95
CA HIS A 346 -4.71 -12.13 7.05
C HIS A 346 -4.98 -10.62 7.19
N GLY A 347 -6.23 -10.21 7.42
CA GLY A 347 -6.61 -8.80 7.57
C GLY A 347 -5.90 -8.12 8.76
N SER A 348 -5.45 -6.88 8.56
CA SER A 348 -4.69 -6.12 9.58
C SER A 348 -5.48 -5.91 10.87
N ARG A 349 -6.75 -5.49 10.75
CA ARG A 349 -7.64 -5.30 11.92
C ARG A 349 -7.92 -6.61 12.64
N PHE A 350 -8.26 -7.67 11.90
CA PHE A 350 -8.46 -9.00 12.46
C PHE A 350 -7.25 -9.45 13.28
N PHE A 351 -6.05 -9.30 12.71
CA PHE A 351 -4.79 -9.60 13.41
C PHE A 351 -4.68 -8.82 14.73
N THR A 352 -4.87 -7.50 14.70
CA THR A 352 -4.80 -6.64 15.90
C THR A 352 -5.78 -7.10 16.97
N VAL A 353 -7.06 -7.27 16.61
CA VAL A 353 -8.12 -7.65 17.55
C VAL A 353 -7.87 -9.04 18.14
N LYS A 354 -7.47 -10.01 17.31
CA LYS A 354 -7.12 -11.36 17.76
C LYS A 354 -5.95 -11.35 18.74
N SER A 355 -4.87 -10.63 18.42
CA SER A 355 -3.71 -10.54 19.31
C SER A 355 -4.04 -9.85 20.63
N ILE A 356 -4.80 -8.75 20.61
CA ILE A 356 -5.25 -8.07 21.85
C ILE A 356 -6.16 -8.98 22.68
N ALA A 357 -7.09 -9.70 22.04
CA ALA A 357 -7.96 -10.65 22.74
C ALA A 357 -7.15 -11.76 23.43
N GLY A 358 -6.15 -12.33 22.74
CA GLY A 358 -5.25 -13.33 23.30
C GLY A 358 -4.45 -12.82 24.49
N LEU A 359 -3.82 -11.64 24.36
CA LEU A 359 -3.04 -11.02 25.44
C LEU A 359 -3.92 -10.70 26.66
N ARG A 360 -5.14 -10.16 26.43
CA ARG A 360 -6.12 -9.91 27.49
C ARG A 360 -6.57 -11.21 28.17
N GLN A 361 -6.73 -12.30 27.42
CA GLN A 361 -7.14 -13.59 27.98
C GLN A 361 -6.05 -14.14 28.90
N VAL A 362 -4.78 -14.05 28.50
CA VAL A 362 -3.64 -14.48 29.33
C VAL A 362 -3.59 -13.69 30.62
N LEU A 363 -3.71 -12.36 30.57
CA LEU A 363 -3.74 -11.52 31.77
C LEU A 363 -4.93 -11.87 32.67
N ALA A 364 -6.12 -12.04 32.10
CA ALA A 364 -7.32 -12.39 32.85
C ALA A 364 -7.13 -13.73 33.61
N ARG A 365 -6.50 -14.74 32.97
CA ARG A 365 -6.16 -16.02 33.63
C ARG A 365 -5.13 -15.87 34.74
N GLN A 366 -4.27 -14.87 34.66
CA GLN A 366 -3.31 -14.51 35.73
C GLN A 366 -3.95 -13.62 36.83
N GLY A 367 -5.24 -13.30 36.74
CA GLY A 367 -5.89 -12.34 37.65
C GLY A 367 -5.40 -10.90 37.49
N LYS A 368 -4.79 -10.59 36.34
CA LYS A 368 -4.21 -9.28 36.01
C LYS A 368 -5.05 -8.56 34.96
N ARG A 369 -4.87 -7.25 34.91
CA ARG A 369 -5.38 -6.37 33.85
C ARG A 369 -4.36 -5.27 33.60
N LEU A 370 -4.14 -4.93 32.33
CA LEU A 370 -3.38 -3.74 31.96
C LEU A 370 -4.33 -2.55 31.90
N ASP A 371 -4.26 -1.71 32.94
CA ASP A 371 -4.99 -0.45 32.99
C ASP A 371 -4.08 0.69 32.57
N ARG A 372 -4.47 1.37 31.49
CA ARG A 372 -3.73 2.52 30.97
C ARG A 372 -4.18 3.79 31.69
N PRO A 373 -3.25 4.71 31.99
CA PRO A 373 -3.59 5.95 32.67
C PRO A 373 -4.53 6.82 31.81
N SER A 374 -5.39 7.60 32.46
CA SER A 374 -6.02 8.75 31.83
C SER A 374 -4.97 9.85 31.61
N ASN A 375 -5.21 10.79 30.69
CA ASN A 375 -4.30 11.91 30.50
C ASN A 375 -4.19 12.72 31.82
N PRO A 376 -3.02 12.74 32.48
CA PRO A 376 -2.89 13.34 33.80
C PRO A 376 -2.86 14.88 33.77
N ASP A 377 -2.60 15.48 32.61
CA ASP A 377 -2.56 16.93 32.43
C ASP A 377 -3.17 17.32 31.07
N PRO A 378 -4.46 17.72 31.04
CA PRO A 378 -5.13 18.16 29.82
C PRO A 378 -4.55 19.43 29.20
N SER A 379 -3.69 20.17 29.93
CA SER A 379 -3.09 21.43 29.49
C SER A 379 -1.78 21.25 28.71
N GLN A 380 -1.12 20.10 28.84
CA GLN A 380 0.04 19.77 28.01
C GLN A 380 -0.41 19.56 26.56
N PRO A 381 0.25 20.18 25.56
CA PRO A 381 -0.03 19.91 24.16
C PRO A 381 0.08 18.42 23.86
N ARG A 382 -0.91 17.88 23.19
CA ARG A 382 -1.04 16.43 23.01
C ARG A 382 -1.16 16.03 21.55
N VAL A 383 -0.78 14.80 21.29
CA VAL A 383 -0.83 14.18 19.97
C VAL A 383 -1.42 12.79 20.14
N CYS A 384 -2.39 12.47 19.32
CA CYS A 384 -2.94 11.13 19.21
C CYS A 384 -2.59 10.55 17.83
N SER A 385 -2.59 9.22 17.69
CA SER A 385 -2.87 8.57 16.40
C SER A 385 -4.04 7.62 16.62
N SER A 386 -5.26 8.10 16.38
CA SER A 386 -6.47 7.28 16.51
C SER A 386 -6.49 6.13 15.51
N THR A 387 -5.73 6.27 14.43
CA THR A 387 -5.55 5.25 13.39
C THR A 387 -4.44 4.25 13.69
N LEU A 388 -3.67 4.40 14.77
CA LEU A 388 -2.70 3.38 15.14
C LEU A 388 -3.42 2.03 15.30
N ALA A 389 -2.85 0.97 14.73
CA ALA A 389 -3.42 -0.38 14.71
C ALA A 389 -4.63 -0.62 13.81
N THR A 390 -5.02 0.38 13.01
CA THR A 390 -6.03 0.20 11.94
C THR A 390 -5.41 -0.33 10.65
N HIS A 391 -4.16 0.04 10.36
CA HIS A 391 -3.44 -0.34 9.13
C HIS A 391 -2.13 -1.05 9.46
N GLY A 392 -1.92 -2.22 8.85
CA GLY A 392 -0.75 -3.04 9.10
C GLY A 392 -0.83 -3.87 10.39
N ARG A 393 -0.01 -4.91 10.44
CA ARG A 393 0.14 -5.82 11.58
C ARG A 393 1.16 -5.29 12.59
N PHE A 394 1.51 -6.12 13.59
CA PHE A 394 2.37 -5.80 14.73
C PHE A 394 3.51 -4.82 14.46
N ALA A 395 4.43 -5.16 13.55
CA ALA A 395 5.64 -4.37 13.36
C ALA A 395 5.42 -3.03 12.66
N HIS A 396 4.44 -2.96 11.76
CA HIS A 396 4.02 -1.70 11.16
C HIS A 396 3.54 -0.74 12.26
N ASN A 397 2.65 -1.22 13.13
CA ASN A 397 2.15 -0.40 14.24
C ASN A 397 3.26 0.03 15.21
N ALA A 398 4.24 -0.83 15.48
CA ALA A 398 5.38 -0.46 16.32
C ALA A 398 6.31 0.59 15.65
N LEU A 399 6.55 0.50 14.35
CA LEU A 399 7.32 1.50 13.61
C LEU A 399 6.58 2.84 13.50
N GLU A 400 5.25 2.81 13.36
CA GLU A 400 4.39 3.98 13.46
C GLU A 400 4.51 4.62 14.85
N TYR A 401 4.42 3.81 15.90
CA TYR A 401 4.60 4.24 17.28
C TYR A 401 5.95 4.91 17.51
N VAL A 402 7.04 4.35 16.98
CA VAL A 402 8.39 4.95 17.09
C VAL A 402 8.43 6.36 16.51
N LEU A 403 7.85 6.58 15.33
CA LEU A 403 7.78 7.91 14.71
C LEU A 403 6.97 8.89 15.57
N LEU A 404 5.81 8.46 16.07
CA LEU A 404 4.94 9.26 16.94
C LEU A 404 5.64 9.61 18.26
N ARG A 405 6.34 8.65 18.87
CA ARG A 405 7.05 8.83 20.14
C ARG A 405 8.26 9.73 19.98
N LEU A 406 9.04 9.56 18.91
CA LEU A 406 10.13 10.48 18.57
C LEU A 406 9.61 11.91 18.36
N TYR A 407 8.52 12.07 17.60
CA TYR A 407 7.91 13.37 17.37
C TYR A 407 7.46 14.04 18.67
N THR A 408 6.69 13.33 19.48
CA THR A 408 6.16 13.88 20.73
C THR A 408 7.26 14.21 21.74
N GLU A 409 8.28 13.37 21.89
CA GLU A 409 9.42 13.68 22.76
C GLU A 409 10.26 14.86 22.23
N THR A 410 10.46 14.95 20.91
CA THR A 410 11.24 16.05 20.29
C THR A 410 10.63 17.41 20.57
N PHE A 411 9.30 17.51 20.59
CA PHE A 411 8.58 18.77 20.78
C PHE A 411 7.90 18.91 22.14
N GLY A 412 8.14 17.98 23.08
CA GLY A 412 7.59 18.05 24.44
C GLY A 412 6.08 17.81 24.54
N TYR A 413 5.51 17.06 23.60
CA TYR A 413 4.08 16.74 23.56
C TYR A 413 3.77 15.44 24.32
N ARG A 414 2.53 15.31 24.79
CA ARG A 414 2.01 14.05 25.31
C ARG A 414 1.56 13.16 24.14
N LEU A 415 2.00 11.90 24.13
CA LEU A 415 1.49 10.89 23.21
C LEU A 415 0.27 10.18 23.81
N GLU A 416 -0.83 10.13 23.08
CA GLU A 416 -1.99 9.29 23.35
C GLU A 416 -2.10 8.23 22.26
N THR A 417 -2.46 6.99 22.60
CA THR A 417 -2.62 5.93 21.60
C THR A 417 -3.85 5.07 21.87
N PRO A 418 -4.55 4.56 20.84
CA PRO A 418 -5.59 3.54 21.02
C PRO A 418 -4.98 2.23 21.54
N ASP A 419 -5.83 1.25 21.84
CA ASP A 419 -5.37 -0.10 22.16
C ASP A 419 -4.74 -0.74 20.92
N TRP A 420 -3.51 -1.23 21.06
CA TRP A 420 -2.74 -1.84 19.97
C TRP A 420 -1.85 -2.95 20.52
N VAL A 421 -1.44 -3.90 19.67
CA VAL A 421 -0.69 -5.09 20.11
C VAL A 421 0.57 -4.73 20.89
N GLY A 422 1.37 -3.78 20.42
CA GLY A 422 2.58 -3.35 21.13
C GLY A 422 2.31 -2.60 22.43
N GLY A 423 1.16 -1.95 22.60
CA GLY A 423 0.77 -1.34 23.88
C GLY A 423 0.48 -2.37 24.97
N TYR A 424 0.10 -3.59 24.58
CA TYR A 424 -0.01 -4.72 25.49
C TYR A 424 1.32 -5.47 25.65
N TYR A 425 2.05 -5.67 24.56
CA TYR A 425 3.28 -6.47 24.56
C TYR A 425 4.49 -5.76 25.17
N PHE A 426 4.71 -4.50 24.80
CA PHE A 426 5.80 -3.69 25.33
C PHE A 426 5.39 -2.95 26.60
N ASP A 427 6.38 -2.57 27.40
CA ASP A 427 6.20 -1.83 28.65
C ASP A 427 5.88 -0.34 28.42
N LEU A 428 4.69 -0.11 27.85
CA LEU A 428 4.21 1.20 27.40
C LEU A 428 2.92 1.59 28.13
N ASP A 429 2.92 2.77 28.77
CA ASP A 429 1.77 3.26 29.54
C ASP A 429 1.26 4.62 29.01
N ASP A 430 1.30 4.82 27.69
CA ASP A 430 0.72 6.02 27.07
C ASP A 430 -0.78 6.14 27.44
N PRO A 431 -1.32 7.34 27.67
CA PRO A 431 -2.75 7.50 27.91
C PRO A 431 -3.64 7.10 26.73
N LYS A 432 -4.90 6.79 27.03
CA LYS A 432 -5.93 6.57 26.00
C LYS A 432 -6.30 7.88 25.29
N PRO A 433 -6.78 7.83 24.03
CA PRO A 433 -7.19 9.02 23.29
C PRO A 433 -8.31 9.78 24.02
N SER A 434 -8.11 11.07 24.23
CA SER A 434 -9.04 11.95 24.96
C SER A 434 -10.08 12.66 24.07
N GLY A 435 -9.97 12.53 22.74
CA GLY A 435 -10.89 13.12 21.76
C GLY A 435 -10.73 14.64 21.57
N GLY A 436 -11.48 15.19 20.60
CA GLY A 436 -11.53 16.63 20.33
C GLY A 436 -10.30 17.23 19.61
N LEU A 437 -9.40 16.38 19.12
CA LEU A 437 -8.20 16.80 18.40
C LEU A 437 -8.47 17.02 16.91
N LYS A 438 -7.73 17.95 16.30
CA LYS A 438 -7.86 18.22 14.86
C LYS A 438 -7.18 17.11 14.05
N PRO A 439 -7.82 16.55 13.01
CA PRO A 439 -7.20 15.52 12.20
C PRO A 439 -6.00 16.10 11.42
N PHE A 440 -4.89 15.36 11.41
CA PHE A 440 -3.69 15.68 10.65
C PHE A 440 -3.40 14.56 9.65
N HIS A 441 -3.89 14.77 8.42
CA HIS A 441 -3.74 13.85 7.31
C HIS A 441 -2.37 13.96 6.64
N PHE A 442 -1.94 12.89 5.95
CA PHE A 442 -0.70 12.84 5.15
C PHE A 442 0.56 13.20 5.96
N ALA A 443 0.51 12.98 7.27
CA ALA A 443 1.52 13.47 8.19
C ALA A 443 2.86 12.74 8.07
N ARG A 444 2.91 11.53 7.47
CA ARG A 444 4.13 10.69 7.42
C ARG A 444 5.39 11.46 7.03
N ARG A 445 5.39 12.13 5.87
CA ARG A 445 6.58 12.87 5.39
C ARG A 445 6.87 14.08 6.28
N ILE A 446 5.83 14.81 6.67
CA ILE A 446 5.96 16.00 7.53
C ILE A 446 6.57 15.63 8.89
N LEU A 447 6.12 14.55 9.52
CA LEU A 447 6.66 14.07 10.79
C LEU A 447 8.09 13.58 10.66
N ASN A 448 8.40 12.87 9.57
CA ASN A 448 9.79 12.49 9.29
C ASN A 448 10.68 13.73 9.16
N ASP A 449 10.26 14.73 8.39
CA ASP A 449 11.02 15.98 8.22
C ASP A 449 11.16 16.75 9.54
N LEU A 450 10.13 16.76 10.39
CA LEU A 450 10.17 17.39 11.71
C LEU A 450 11.12 16.67 12.67
N VAL A 451 11.01 15.34 12.78
CA VAL A 451 11.87 14.51 13.66
C VAL A 451 13.32 14.51 13.20
N THR A 452 13.55 14.60 11.88
CA THR A 452 14.90 14.66 11.30
C THR A 452 15.51 16.08 11.29
N GLY A 453 14.75 17.11 11.67
CA GLY A 453 15.17 18.51 11.67
C GLY A 453 15.20 19.18 10.29
N LYS A 454 14.68 18.53 9.25
CA LYS A 454 14.49 19.11 7.90
C LYS A 454 13.38 20.16 7.86
N ARG A 455 12.52 20.20 8.88
CA ARG A 455 11.36 21.09 9.02
C ARG A 455 11.21 21.54 10.48
N ASN A 456 10.66 22.73 10.73
CA ASN A 456 10.59 23.34 12.07
C ASN A 456 9.26 24.09 12.36
N ASP A 457 8.14 23.48 12.01
CA ASP A 457 6.79 23.99 12.29
C ASP A 457 5.93 22.87 12.90
N PRO A 458 6.21 22.46 14.15
CA PRO A 458 5.48 21.37 14.78
C PRO A 458 4.00 21.72 14.97
N ARG A 459 3.18 20.69 15.04
CA ARG A 459 1.71 20.76 15.18
C ARG A 459 1.31 20.14 16.52
N PRO A 460 0.96 20.96 17.53
CA PRO A 460 0.34 20.48 18.76
C PRO A 460 -1.16 20.19 18.55
N ASP A 461 -1.76 19.42 19.46
CA ASP A 461 -3.21 19.20 19.58
C ASP A 461 -3.86 18.64 18.30
N VAL A 462 -3.18 17.67 17.71
CA VAL A 462 -3.60 16.98 16.49
C VAL A 462 -3.76 15.48 16.69
N ASP A 463 -4.71 14.91 15.96
CA ASP A 463 -4.85 13.47 15.77
C ASP A 463 -4.21 13.09 14.43
N ILE A 464 -3.07 12.41 14.51
CA ILE A 464 -2.26 12.03 13.36
C ILE A 464 -2.89 10.81 12.70
N LEU A 465 -3.27 10.97 11.43
CA LEU A 465 -3.95 9.91 10.68
C LEU A 465 -2.95 9.24 9.72
N SER A 466 -2.62 7.99 10.01
CA SER A 466 -1.79 7.07 9.22
C SER A 466 -0.36 7.55 8.88
N PRO A 467 0.52 7.78 9.87
CA PRO A 467 1.92 8.12 9.63
C PRO A 467 2.76 6.85 9.42
N LEU A 468 2.63 6.18 8.27
CA LEU A 468 3.22 4.85 8.12
C LEU A 468 4.76 4.85 8.04
N PHE A 469 5.45 4.71 9.17
CA PHE A 469 6.88 4.43 9.36
C PHE A 469 7.86 5.58 9.10
N LEU A 470 8.91 5.53 9.92
CA LEU A 470 10.13 6.32 9.81
C LEU A 470 10.90 5.93 8.53
N PHE A 471 11.30 6.92 7.73
CA PHE A 471 12.09 6.70 6.52
C PHE A 471 13.58 6.52 6.81
N GLU A 472 14.06 7.16 7.87
CA GLU A 472 15.47 7.21 8.25
C GLU A 472 15.62 6.71 9.67
N HIS A 473 16.32 5.60 9.89
CA HIS A 473 16.74 5.18 11.23
C HIS A 473 18.11 5.79 11.52
N ARG A 474 18.19 6.63 12.56
CA ARG A 474 19.45 7.25 12.99
C ARG A 474 20.01 6.52 14.21
N GLU A 475 21.31 6.26 14.17
CA GLU A 475 22.07 5.65 15.26
C GLU A 475 21.82 6.31 16.61
N GLU A 476 21.73 7.65 16.64
CA GLU A 476 21.47 8.44 17.85
C GLU A 476 20.12 8.15 18.53
N TRP A 477 19.18 7.48 17.84
CA TRP A 477 17.88 7.08 18.39
C TRP A 477 17.87 5.65 18.93
N ARG A 478 18.93 4.87 18.70
CA ARG A 478 19.00 3.44 19.02
C ARG A 478 18.63 3.15 20.47
N GLU A 479 19.39 3.72 21.41
CA GLU A 479 19.20 3.46 22.85
C GLU A 479 17.81 3.88 23.33
N ARG A 480 17.32 5.03 22.83
CA ARG A 480 15.99 5.54 23.15
C ARG A 480 14.89 4.58 22.69
N VAL A 481 14.89 4.20 21.42
CA VAL A 481 13.88 3.30 20.85
C VAL A 481 13.92 1.92 21.51
N GLN A 482 15.11 1.36 21.72
CA GLN A 482 15.30 0.07 22.41
C GLN A 482 14.88 0.14 23.89
N SER A 483 14.91 1.32 24.53
CA SER A 483 14.44 1.49 25.90
C SER A 483 12.91 1.46 26.02
N TRP A 484 12.19 1.95 25.00
CA TRP A 484 10.72 1.98 25.01
C TRP A 484 10.10 0.62 24.72
N LEU A 485 10.64 -0.09 23.73
CA LEU A 485 10.03 -1.30 23.18
C LEU A 485 10.59 -2.58 23.83
N ARG A 486 10.50 -2.65 25.16
CA ARG A 486 10.89 -3.82 25.96
C ARG A 486 9.66 -4.68 26.29
N PRO A 487 9.69 -6.00 26.09
CA PRO A 487 8.58 -6.87 26.48
C PRO A 487 8.25 -6.74 27.96
N ARG A 488 6.96 -6.74 28.32
CA ARG A 488 6.55 -6.75 29.73
C ARG A 488 6.96 -8.05 30.43
N PRO A 489 7.28 -8.01 31.74
CA PRO A 489 7.63 -9.20 32.51
C PRO A 489 6.56 -10.30 32.48
N GLU A 490 5.28 -9.95 32.36
CA GLU A 490 4.14 -10.86 32.22
C GLU A 490 4.30 -11.86 31.06
N TRP A 491 5.05 -11.48 30.03
CA TRP A 491 5.19 -12.28 28.80
C TRP A 491 6.43 -13.16 28.80
N LEU A 492 7.42 -12.89 29.65
CA LEU A 492 8.68 -13.64 29.70
C LEU A 492 8.47 -15.15 29.86
N PRO A 493 7.54 -15.65 30.71
CA PRO A 493 7.28 -17.09 30.81
C PRO A 493 6.81 -17.76 29.50
N HIS A 494 6.27 -16.98 28.55
CA HIS A 494 5.78 -17.48 27.27
C HIS A 494 6.80 -17.38 26.13
N VAL A 495 7.72 -16.41 26.19
CA VAL A 495 8.67 -16.15 25.10
C VAL A 495 10.10 -16.63 25.39
N GLU A 496 10.54 -16.57 26.65
CA GLU A 496 11.91 -16.95 27.05
C GLU A 496 12.25 -18.44 26.85
N PRO A 497 11.31 -19.41 27.02
CA PRO A 497 11.63 -20.82 26.82
C PRO A 497 12.21 -21.16 25.45
N ALA A 498 11.75 -20.49 24.39
CA ALA A 498 12.26 -20.69 23.03
C ALA A 498 13.73 -20.29 22.92
N MET A 499 14.10 -19.13 23.48
CA MET A 499 15.47 -18.64 23.45
C MET A 499 16.39 -19.50 24.32
N GLN A 500 15.94 -19.91 25.51
CA GLN A 500 16.70 -20.81 26.39
C GLN A 500 16.99 -22.15 25.72
N ALA A 501 15.98 -22.76 25.08
CA ALA A 501 16.13 -24.02 24.37
C ALA A 501 17.15 -23.95 23.21
N LEU A 502 17.26 -22.80 22.54
CA LEU A 502 18.29 -22.56 21.52
C LEU A 502 19.69 -22.46 22.15
N ARG A 503 19.83 -21.72 23.25
CA ARG A 503 21.09 -21.54 23.99
C ARG A 503 21.59 -22.84 24.62
N ASP A 504 20.70 -23.73 25.04
CA ASP A 504 21.08 -25.05 25.56
C ASP A 504 21.71 -25.95 24.47
N ARG A 505 21.38 -25.72 23.20
CA ARG A 505 21.91 -26.48 22.05
C ARG A 505 23.24 -25.92 21.55
N GLY A 506 23.47 -24.61 21.65
CA GLY A 506 24.73 -24.01 21.24
C GLY A 506 24.96 -22.56 21.65
N ASN A 507 26.19 -22.10 21.45
CA ASN A 507 26.68 -20.83 21.97
C ASN A 507 26.35 -19.66 21.05
N THR A 508 26.23 -19.90 19.74
CA THR A 508 25.87 -18.89 18.74
C THR A 508 24.49 -19.20 18.15
N VAL A 509 23.50 -18.33 18.38
CA VAL A 509 22.16 -18.44 17.79
C VAL A 509 22.10 -17.60 16.52
N ILE A 510 21.85 -18.26 15.39
CA ILE A 510 21.59 -17.65 14.09
C ILE A 510 20.09 -17.73 13.85
N ALA A 511 19.40 -16.59 13.77
CA ALA A 511 17.98 -16.54 13.47
C ALA A 511 17.76 -15.96 12.08
N LEU A 512 17.05 -16.70 11.22
CA LEU A 512 16.63 -16.24 9.90
C LEU A 512 15.12 -16.03 9.89
N HIS A 513 14.68 -14.85 9.47
CA HIS A 513 13.28 -14.62 9.17
C HIS A 513 13.05 -14.63 7.65
N ILE A 514 12.34 -15.64 7.16
CA ILE A 514 12.07 -15.82 5.73
C ILE A 514 10.56 -15.78 5.51
N ARG A 515 10.10 -14.75 4.81
CA ARG A 515 8.68 -14.50 4.52
C ARG A 515 8.37 -14.79 3.06
N ARG A 516 7.31 -15.58 2.79
CA ARG A 516 6.86 -15.91 1.42
C ARG A 516 5.40 -15.59 1.17
N GLY A 517 4.50 -15.87 2.12
CA GLY A 517 3.06 -15.94 1.91
C GLY A 517 2.45 -14.66 1.34
N ASP A 518 2.46 -13.58 2.12
CA ASP A 518 1.89 -12.29 1.69
C ASP A 518 2.76 -11.56 0.66
N PHE A 519 4.03 -11.93 0.51
CA PHE A 519 4.96 -11.31 -0.43
C PHE A 519 4.56 -11.56 -1.88
N VAL A 520 3.98 -12.73 -2.18
CA VAL A 520 3.43 -13.04 -3.51
C VAL A 520 2.33 -12.04 -3.89
N TRP A 521 1.40 -11.78 -2.96
CA TRP A 521 0.25 -10.88 -3.17
C TRP A 521 0.70 -9.44 -3.39
N PHE A 522 1.67 -8.98 -2.60
CA PHE A 522 2.23 -7.63 -2.71
C PHE A 522 3.32 -7.50 -3.79
N ARG A 523 3.61 -8.57 -4.54
CA ARG A 523 4.66 -8.64 -5.57
C ARG A 523 6.03 -8.19 -5.04
N TYR A 524 6.30 -8.49 -3.77
CA TYR A 524 7.60 -8.31 -3.17
C TYR A 524 8.59 -9.32 -3.76
N THR A 525 9.88 -8.98 -3.69
CA THR A 525 10.91 -9.91 -4.16
C THR A 525 11.03 -11.06 -3.16
N ILE A 526 10.71 -12.28 -3.60
CA ILE A 526 10.95 -13.49 -2.83
C ILE A 526 12.44 -13.83 -2.94
N THR A 527 13.09 -14.01 -1.79
CA THR A 527 14.50 -14.37 -1.76
C THR A 527 14.67 -15.87 -1.94
N GLU A 528 15.55 -16.26 -2.86
CA GLU A 528 15.92 -17.66 -3.07
C GLU A 528 16.66 -18.21 -1.83
N THR A 529 16.23 -19.37 -1.32
CA THR A 529 16.82 -19.99 -0.12
C THR A 529 18.28 -20.36 -0.31
N VAL A 530 18.68 -20.68 -1.54
CA VAL A 530 20.07 -20.99 -1.91
C VAL A 530 21.05 -19.86 -1.54
N TRP A 531 20.63 -18.59 -1.59
CA TRP A 531 21.51 -17.47 -1.22
C TRP A 531 21.85 -17.50 0.27
N TYR A 532 20.90 -17.87 1.13
CA TYR A 532 21.14 -18.04 2.55
C TYR A 532 21.98 -19.27 2.84
N VAL A 533 21.72 -20.38 2.14
CA VAL A 533 22.49 -21.62 2.29
C VAL A 533 23.96 -21.39 1.94
N ASP A 534 24.26 -20.76 0.80
CA ASP A 534 25.63 -20.48 0.38
C ASP A 534 26.35 -19.53 1.36
N TRP A 535 25.64 -18.50 1.85
CA TRP A 535 26.16 -17.60 2.88
C TRP A 535 26.43 -18.33 4.21
N LEU A 536 25.50 -19.19 4.65
CA LEU A 536 25.68 -20.00 5.86
C LEU A 536 26.88 -20.95 5.72
N LYS A 537 27.09 -21.61 4.58
CA LYS A 537 28.27 -22.48 4.35
C LYS A 537 29.59 -21.75 4.59
N ALA A 538 29.67 -20.49 4.17
CA ALA A 538 30.85 -19.67 4.37
C ALA A 538 31.01 -19.22 5.84
N LEU A 539 29.91 -18.87 6.51
CA LEU A 539 29.92 -18.35 7.87
C LEU A 539 30.05 -19.46 8.93
N TRP A 540 29.37 -20.59 8.75
CA TRP A 540 29.17 -21.63 9.76
C TRP A 540 30.45 -22.14 10.42
N PRO A 541 31.55 -22.44 9.68
CA PRO A 541 32.79 -22.94 10.27
C PRO A 541 33.51 -21.92 11.17
N THR A 542 33.13 -20.65 11.10
CA THR A 542 33.73 -19.56 11.89
C THR A 542 33.03 -19.34 13.23
N LEU A 543 31.89 -19.98 13.45
CA LEU A 543 31.03 -19.75 14.61
C LEU A 543 31.26 -20.80 15.69
N ASP A 544 31.18 -20.39 16.96
CA ASP A 544 31.25 -21.30 18.09
C ASP A 544 29.88 -21.95 18.34
N ARG A 545 29.83 -23.28 18.17
CA ARG A 545 28.63 -24.14 18.32
C ARG A 545 27.36 -23.46 17.80
N PRO A 546 27.27 -23.19 16.48
CA PRO A 546 26.13 -22.50 15.88
C PRO A 546 24.84 -23.33 15.96
N VAL A 547 23.72 -22.65 16.17
CA VAL A 547 22.35 -23.19 16.09
C VAL A 547 21.54 -22.32 15.14
N LEU A 548 20.90 -22.94 14.15
CA LEU A 548 20.06 -22.25 13.18
C LEU A 548 18.60 -22.31 13.62
N TYR A 549 17.99 -21.14 13.77
CA TYR A 549 16.56 -20.95 13.95
C TYR A 549 15.95 -20.30 12.71
N ILE A 550 14.82 -20.83 12.22
CA ILE A 550 14.10 -20.29 11.06
C ILE A 550 12.68 -19.91 11.48
N ALA A 551 12.42 -18.59 11.51
CA ALA A 551 11.07 -18.04 11.62
C ALA A 551 10.48 -17.85 10.21
N THR A 552 9.42 -18.58 9.88
CA THR A 552 8.82 -18.53 8.53
C THR A 552 7.32 -18.80 8.53
N ASP A 553 6.62 -18.23 7.54
CA ASP A 553 5.25 -18.58 7.21
C ASP A 553 5.11 -19.70 6.16
N ASP A 554 6.23 -20.23 5.68
CA ASP A 554 6.28 -21.37 4.77
C ASP A 554 7.19 -22.46 5.37
N PRO A 555 6.69 -23.34 6.25
CA PRO A 555 7.51 -24.36 6.91
C PRO A 555 8.23 -25.31 5.93
N ALA A 556 7.77 -25.43 4.68
CA ALA A 556 8.38 -26.30 3.68
C ALA A 556 9.84 -25.91 3.39
N ILE A 557 10.17 -24.61 3.51
CA ILE A 557 11.52 -24.10 3.22
C ILE A 557 12.57 -24.55 4.22
N ILE A 558 12.15 -24.98 5.40
CA ILE A 558 13.09 -25.37 6.46
C ILE A 558 13.94 -26.55 5.96
N THR A 559 13.38 -27.39 5.08
CA THR A 559 14.10 -28.52 4.48
C THR A 559 15.26 -28.10 3.57
N ASP A 560 15.21 -26.90 2.98
CA ASP A 560 16.32 -26.34 2.18
C ASP A 560 17.59 -26.12 3.02
N PHE A 561 17.45 -26.04 4.36
CA PHE A 561 18.53 -25.79 5.31
C PHE A 561 18.98 -27.06 6.05
N ALA A 562 18.54 -28.25 5.63
CA ALA A 562 18.72 -29.51 6.38
C ALA A 562 20.17 -29.80 6.83
N GLU A 563 21.18 -29.37 6.07
CA GLU A 563 22.60 -29.55 6.42
C GLU A 563 23.03 -28.82 7.71
N PHE A 564 22.24 -27.84 8.16
CA PHE A 564 22.48 -27.04 9.37
C PHE A 564 21.61 -27.48 10.57
N ALA A 565 20.86 -28.58 10.45
CA ALA A 565 19.91 -29.06 11.46
C ALA A 565 19.00 -27.93 12.00
N PRO A 566 18.23 -27.26 11.13
CA PRO A 566 17.47 -26.08 11.47
C PRO A 566 16.36 -26.40 12.48
N LEU A 567 16.09 -25.43 13.36
CA LEU A 567 15.00 -25.46 14.33
C LEU A 567 13.95 -24.42 13.97
N SER A 568 12.71 -24.72 14.32
CA SER A 568 11.56 -23.83 14.26
C SER A 568 10.98 -23.64 15.66
N LEU A 569 9.97 -22.79 15.80
CA LEU A 569 9.29 -22.57 17.07
C LEU A 569 8.78 -23.89 17.69
N ALA A 570 8.26 -24.80 16.86
CA ALA A 570 7.71 -26.08 17.30
C ALA A 570 8.77 -27.02 17.94
N ASP A 571 10.05 -26.79 17.67
CA ASP A 571 11.16 -27.59 18.19
C ASP A 571 11.71 -27.06 19.53
N VAL A 572 11.37 -25.82 19.89
CA VAL A 572 12.02 -25.09 21.00
C VAL A 572 11.06 -24.61 22.08
N ALA A 573 9.76 -24.49 21.80
CA ALA A 573 8.78 -24.09 22.79
C ALA A 573 7.37 -24.62 22.47
N GLU A 574 6.53 -24.69 23.51
CA GLU A 574 5.10 -24.87 23.32
C GLU A 574 4.52 -23.62 22.63
N PRO A 575 3.74 -23.76 21.54
CA PRO A 575 3.17 -22.62 20.84
C PRO A 575 2.22 -21.81 21.74
N TRP A 576 2.49 -20.51 21.85
CA TRP A 576 1.57 -19.57 22.49
C TRP A 576 0.41 -19.30 21.53
N GLN A 577 -0.62 -20.14 21.61
CA GLN A 577 -1.73 -20.20 20.65
C GLN A 577 -2.27 -18.82 20.24
N GLY A 578 -2.12 -18.49 18.95
CA GLY A 578 -2.55 -17.22 18.35
C GLY A 578 -1.61 -16.02 18.58
N LEU A 579 -0.50 -16.22 19.28
CA LEU A 579 0.53 -15.26 19.67
C LEU A 579 1.95 -15.79 19.38
N GLU A 580 2.08 -16.84 18.57
CA GLU A 580 3.33 -17.51 18.20
C GLU A 580 4.34 -16.54 17.60
N PHE A 581 3.85 -15.57 16.82
CA PHE A 581 4.68 -14.52 16.23
C PHE A 581 5.43 -13.69 17.29
N LEU A 582 4.94 -13.58 18.53
CA LEU A 582 5.67 -12.89 19.61
C LEU A 582 6.83 -13.74 20.14
N GLN A 583 6.72 -15.08 20.08
CA GLN A 583 7.82 -15.98 20.42
C GLN A 583 8.91 -15.93 19.33
N ASP A 584 8.52 -16.00 18.05
CA ASP A 584 9.44 -15.77 16.93
C ASP A 584 10.12 -14.40 17.04
N PHE A 585 9.34 -13.35 17.30
CA PHE A 585 9.85 -11.99 17.43
C PHE A 585 10.89 -11.89 18.55
N HIS A 586 10.63 -12.53 19.69
CA HIS A 586 11.56 -12.58 20.82
C HIS A 586 12.88 -13.25 20.44
N VAL A 587 12.84 -14.41 19.76
CA VAL A 587 14.07 -15.08 19.28
C VAL A 587 14.86 -14.16 18.35
N LEU A 588 14.19 -13.49 17.40
CA LEU A 588 14.85 -12.55 16.48
C LEU A 588 15.49 -11.35 17.21
N MET A 589 14.87 -10.84 18.27
CA MET A 589 15.42 -9.76 19.10
C MET A 589 16.62 -10.17 19.97
N HIS A 590 16.84 -11.47 20.17
CA HIS A 590 17.86 -12.00 21.08
C HIS A 590 18.93 -12.89 20.42
N ALA A 591 18.86 -13.08 19.10
CA ALA A 591 19.86 -13.83 18.33
C ALA A 591 21.21 -13.09 18.21
N ASP A 592 22.31 -13.83 18.04
CA ASP A 592 23.65 -13.26 17.84
C ASP A 592 23.92 -12.89 16.37
N VAL A 593 23.27 -13.61 15.45
CA VAL A 593 23.28 -13.33 14.01
C VAL A 593 21.84 -13.31 13.53
N LEU A 594 21.43 -12.23 12.87
CA LEU A 594 20.05 -12.04 12.42
C LEU A 594 19.98 -11.81 10.91
N GLY A 595 19.33 -12.73 10.20
CA GLY A 595 18.96 -12.55 8.79
C GLY A 595 17.52 -12.07 8.64
N VAL A 596 17.33 -10.96 7.93
CA VAL A 596 16.02 -10.36 7.71
C VAL A 596 15.53 -10.57 6.28
N SER A 597 14.22 -10.54 6.08
CA SER A 597 13.66 -10.41 4.73
C SER A 597 13.64 -8.92 4.34
N ALA A 598 14.21 -8.56 3.17
CA ALA A 598 14.49 -7.17 2.75
C ALA A 598 13.27 -6.21 2.81
N GLN A 599 12.05 -6.73 2.75
CA GLN A 599 10.81 -5.94 2.75
C GLN A 599 9.88 -6.27 3.93
N SER A 600 10.36 -7.02 4.93
CA SER A 600 9.55 -7.39 6.09
C SER A 600 9.77 -6.43 7.24
N GLY A 601 8.75 -5.58 7.51
CA GLY A 601 8.75 -4.71 8.69
C GLY A 601 8.94 -5.48 10.01
N PHE A 602 8.53 -6.76 10.06
CA PHE A 602 8.65 -7.61 11.24
C PHE A 602 10.10 -7.92 11.61
N SER A 603 10.89 -8.46 10.67
CA SER A 603 12.30 -8.72 10.94
C SER A 603 13.15 -7.46 10.98
N GLN A 604 12.76 -6.40 10.26
CA GLN A 604 13.42 -5.10 10.34
C GLN A 604 13.23 -4.47 11.74
N LEU A 605 12.02 -4.53 12.30
CA LEU A 605 11.79 -4.10 13.68
C LEU A 605 12.57 -4.96 14.68
N ALA A 606 12.58 -6.28 14.53
CA ALA A 606 13.36 -7.15 15.40
C ALA A 606 14.86 -6.80 15.36
N ALA A 607 15.38 -6.48 14.17
CA ALA A 607 16.77 -6.05 14.00
C ALA A 607 17.06 -4.70 14.66
N LEU A 608 16.14 -3.72 14.56
CA LEU A 608 16.25 -2.45 15.28
C LEU A 608 16.26 -2.68 16.80
N LEU A 609 15.45 -3.61 17.30
CA LEU A 609 15.30 -3.89 18.72
C LEU A 609 16.31 -4.89 19.29
N ASN A 610 17.16 -5.52 18.47
CA ASN A 610 18.14 -6.50 18.92
C ASN A 610 19.43 -5.79 19.39
N PRO A 611 19.75 -5.79 20.70
CA PRO A 611 20.98 -5.19 21.22
C PRO A 611 22.17 -6.16 21.21
N ASN A 612 21.95 -7.44 20.92
CA ASN A 612 22.90 -8.53 21.11
C ASN A 612 23.59 -8.98 19.82
N ALA A 613 22.92 -8.80 18.67
CA ALA A 613 23.41 -9.29 17.40
C ALA A 613 24.72 -8.59 16.99
N ARG A 614 25.72 -9.40 16.70
CA ARG A 614 27.02 -8.95 16.17
C ARG A 614 27.04 -8.85 14.64
N LEU A 615 26.05 -9.45 13.97
CA LEU A 615 25.93 -9.44 12.52
C LEU A 615 24.46 -9.43 12.10
N PHE A 616 24.10 -8.44 11.30
CA PHE A 616 22.81 -8.38 10.61
C PHE A 616 23.04 -8.60 9.12
N VAL A 617 22.18 -9.41 8.50
CA VAL A 617 22.25 -9.66 7.06
C VAL A 617 20.89 -9.52 6.38
N GLU A 618 20.91 -9.08 5.13
CA GLU A 618 19.73 -8.96 4.27
C GLU A 618 20.01 -9.49 2.84
N PRO A 619 18.95 -9.82 2.09
CA PRO A 619 19.04 -10.16 0.67
C PRO A 619 19.44 -8.97 -0.20
N ASP A 620 20.47 -9.17 -1.03
CA ASP A 620 20.77 -8.32 -2.17
C ASP A 620 20.25 -9.00 -3.45
N ALA A 621 19.06 -8.59 -3.88
CA ALA A 621 18.43 -9.13 -5.06
C ALA A 621 19.18 -8.80 -6.37
N ALA A 622 19.95 -7.72 -6.40
CA ALA A 622 20.72 -7.33 -7.59
C ALA A 622 21.97 -8.20 -7.73
N ALA A 623 22.69 -8.41 -6.62
CA ALA A 623 23.87 -9.28 -6.59
C ALA A 623 23.55 -10.76 -6.37
N LYS A 624 22.28 -11.11 -6.14
CA LYS A 624 21.80 -12.49 -5.91
C LYS A 624 22.53 -13.19 -4.76
N ARG A 625 22.69 -12.51 -3.63
CA ARG A 625 23.42 -13.01 -2.46
C ARG A 625 22.86 -12.43 -1.16
N ILE A 626 23.30 -12.98 -0.03
CA ILE A 626 23.11 -12.37 1.29
C ILE A 626 24.27 -11.42 1.58
N GLN A 627 23.98 -10.24 2.12
CA GLN A 627 24.97 -9.23 2.47
C GLN A 627 24.78 -8.69 3.89
N PRO A 628 25.86 -8.25 4.56
CA PRO A 628 25.75 -7.50 5.80
C PRO A 628 25.05 -6.15 5.59
N TYR A 629 24.30 -5.71 6.59
CA TYR A 629 23.76 -4.36 6.66
C TYR A 629 23.73 -3.88 8.12
N SER A 630 23.35 -2.63 8.35
CA SER A 630 23.15 -2.07 9.68
C SER A 630 21.71 -1.56 9.83
N PRO A 631 20.96 -2.03 10.85
CA PRO A 631 19.57 -1.61 11.07
C PRO A 631 19.43 -0.12 11.37
N TRP A 632 20.44 0.46 12.02
CA TRP A 632 20.44 1.85 12.51
C TRP A 632 21.17 2.83 11.58
N THR A 633 21.56 2.37 10.38
CA THR A 633 22.15 3.23 9.35
C THR A 633 21.76 2.76 7.95
N ARG A 634 20.99 3.59 7.23
CA ARG A 634 21.23 3.75 5.79
C ARG A 634 22.15 4.94 5.63
N SER A 635 23.32 4.71 5.06
CA SER A 635 24.16 5.82 4.60
C SER A 635 23.31 6.76 3.74
N PRO A 636 23.41 8.08 3.88
CA PRO A 636 22.91 8.97 2.85
C PRO A 636 23.69 8.66 1.57
N ASP A 637 22.97 8.10 0.60
CA ASP A 637 23.29 8.12 -0.83
C ASP A 637 24.61 7.47 -1.31
N PRO A 638 24.58 6.32 -2.03
CA PRO A 638 25.73 5.87 -2.82
C PRO A 638 25.93 6.69 -4.12
N ALA A 639 25.11 7.73 -4.38
CA ALA A 639 25.15 8.54 -5.61
C ALA A 639 25.66 9.99 -5.43
N ILE A 640 26.57 10.22 -4.48
CA ILE A 640 27.47 11.38 -4.54
C ILE A 640 28.89 10.84 -4.86
N PRO A 641 29.50 11.22 -5.99
CA PRO A 641 30.85 10.78 -6.33
C PRO A 641 31.91 11.21 -5.31
#